data_AF-A0AAX3NVY6-F1
#
_entry.id   AF-A0AAX3NVY6-F1
#
_cell.length_a   1.000
_cell.length_b   1.000
_cell.length_c   1.000
_cell.angle_alpha   90.00
_cell.angle_beta   90.00
_cell.angle_gamma   90.00
#
_symmetry.space_group_name_H-M   'P 1'
#
loop_
_entity.id
_entity.type
_entity.pdbx_description
1 polymer ?
#
loop_
_entity_poly.entity_id
_entity_poly.type
_entity_poly.pdbx_seq_one_letter_code
_entity_poly.pdbx_strand_id
1 'polypeptide(L)'
;MKFAFPILTAKGEEFKDVKALTALINGEKSGHYLLGNHNKWHGGIHISDQSAPWCKDKYPVRAIADGKVVAFRMMKDYLTSEFQGESLRYSNCFCLVQHEYCEINAETKAKNEFTFYSLYMHLLPWDKYQSTEKLVLKKGWNARNSVPHRNPNAEQQRADAALPRFTLPKDTELEMDSSIPPKKGSVGGKEYDFIKVKIKSKLSNAQIKEAEKAGVLVSEGSSVWIANSPDAVTFIKPNVPTWLFDQIEAELLTNMIGRSDPVLNGPTGRLMAGDKSVSLPAGTKLQYDAHQLEFHWIGDKARKMARCEYVTPSAGGTAGSCGMAWVCVEDEFIKVNTRTPSHLGELYVLPSPVPIAAGETIGYLGLVEMPGSLIGGKQSKHQVHLEVFTQDPRLDDVLANKAGTKGGATYAKVPADLILHEKKSEGGKSKWVATKDKTQEVLVESPKQEKDAAKQEWVCVSSDKYVKKEQVELLSQHDWLKIGFKKVDGSGSDGYLDPDAPPTFFTELVKSFDTDKNGELSSKEIQAALQNSGNAGQLQKLIVKHPSEWYEKSSASSYLWLDKLMTKIGLPDFDLLVDHEKQRIDKLEWMQSAAKLKLGAELWHFFPLVFCLNNNKKRTAFPKTFTRAEFIEFVYESAKESQEISRVPAEITAAQAILETGYGKSVPIDVHTGVYSYNLFGIKAHGHPDFVEIYTHEYERGVKVKVLDKFRAYKSFEDSISGRADFFVNNKRYHSLFESGDPVKWAQGLQNKGYATDPQYANKLISIMKANGWVK
;
A
#
# COMPACT_ATOMS: atom_id res chain seq x y z
N MET A 1 7.81 -9.48 -8.31
CA MET A 1 7.58 -8.18 -7.64
C MET A 1 6.09 -7.83 -7.65
N LYS A 2 5.57 -7.25 -6.57
CA LYS A 2 4.24 -6.63 -6.49
C LYS A 2 4.36 -5.12 -6.71
N PHE A 3 3.29 -4.52 -7.21
CA PHE A 3 3.13 -3.07 -7.32
C PHE A 3 1.80 -2.64 -6.68
N ALA A 4 1.76 -1.41 -6.16
CA ALA A 4 0.60 -0.77 -5.54
C ALA A 4 0.57 0.72 -5.89
N PHE A 5 -0.60 1.36 -5.79
CA PHE A 5 -0.68 2.81 -5.97
C PHE A 5 -0.02 3.55 -4.79
N PRO A 6 0.68 4.67 -5.03
CA PRO A 6 1.37 5.41 -3.96
C PRO A 6 0.42 6.02 -2.93
N ILE A 7 -0.87 6.15 -3.25
CA ILE A 7 -1.92 6.64 -2.34
C ILE A 7 -3.21 5.83 -2.54
N LEU A 8 -4.08 5.86 -1.54
CA LEU A 8 -5.44 5.33 -1.61
C LEU A 8 -6.44 6.43 -1.99
N THR A 9 -7.66 6.05 -2.34
CA THR A 9 -8.79 6.98 -2.50
C THR A 9 -9.19 7.59 -1.14
N ALA A 10 -10.03 8.63 -1.15
CA ALA A 10 -10.61 9.23 0.06
C ALA A 10 -11.37 8.24 0.97
N LYS A 11 -11.74 7.07 0.43
CA LYS A 11 -12.42 5.98 1.16
C LYS A 11 -11.46 4.92 1.70
N GLY A 12 -10.16 5.00 1.39
CA GLY A 12 -9.17 3.99 1.79
C GLY A 12 -9.12 2.77 0.85
N GLU A 13 -9.58 2.93 -0.40
CA GLU A 13 -9.61 1.87 -1.42
C GLU A 13 -8.50 2.09 -2.45
N GLU A 14 -8.02 1.02 -3.10
CA GLU A 14 -7.11 1.15 -4.24
C GLU A 14 -7.79 1.89 -5.40
N PHE A 15 -7.00 2.63 -6.19
CA PHE A 15 -7.51 3.22 -7.42
C PHE A 15 -7.88 2.12 -8.42
N LYS A 16 -8.92 2.37 -9.21
CA LYS A 16 -9.39 1.41 -10.22
C LYS A 16 -8.31 1.12 -11.27
N ASP A 17 -7.60 2.16 -11.70
CA ASP A 17 -6.57 2.12 -12.73
C ASP A 17 -5.69 3.38 -12.63
N VAL A 18 -4.59 3.40 -13.38
CA VAL A 18 -3.70 4.57 -13.43
C VAL A 18 -4.43 5.81 -13.94
N LYS A 19 -5.39 5.66 -14.86
CA LYS A 19 -6.17 6.79 -15.41
C LYS A 19 -6.89 7.55 -14.30
N ALA A 20 -7.52 6.83 -13.36
CA ALA A 20 -8.21 7.42 -12.22
C ALA A 20 -7.26 8.23 -11.32
N LEU A 21 -6.06 7.74 -11.03
CA LEU A 21 -5.07 8.48 -10.23
C LEU A 21 -4.48 9.66 -11.03
N THR A 22 -4.16 9.47 -12.31
CA THR A 22 -3.65 10.55 -13.17
C THR A 22 -4.65 11.69 -13.34
N ALA A 23 -5.95 11.39 -13.45
CA ALA A 23 -6.98 12.42 -13.53
C ALA A 23 -7.02 13.32 -12.28
N LEU A 24 -6.67 12.75 -11.12
CA LEU A 24 -6.58 13.48 -9.86
C LEU A 24 -5.32 14.35 -9.79
N ILE A 25 -4.14 13.80 -10.12
CA ILE A 25 -2.86 14.53 -10.03
C ILE A 25 -2.63 15.52 -11.18
N ASN A 26 -3.21 15.29 -12.36
CA ASN A 26 -3.11 16.25 -13.48
C ASN A 26 -3.86 17.57 -13.16
N GLY A 27 -4.69 17.60 -12.11
CA GLY A 27 -5.28 18.82 -11.55
C GLY A 27 -4.29 19.71 -10.78
N GLU A 28 -3.10 19.22 -10.47
CA GLU A 28 -2.04 19.99 -9.81
C GLU A 28 -1.58 21.16 -10.68
N LYS A 29 -1.26 22.29 -10.04
CA LYS A 29 -0.76 23.48 -10.76
C LYS A 29 0.68 23.31 -11.25
N SER A 30 1.47 22.42 -10.65
CA SER A 30 2.88 22.21 -10.97
C SER A 30 3.38 20.87 -10.44
N GLY A 31 4.56 20.46 -10.90
CA GLY A 31 5.21 19.22 -10.50
C GLY A 31 4.72 18.01 -11.29
N HIS A 32 4.70 18.17 -12.62
CA HIS A 32 4.26 17.13 -13.54
C HIS A 32 5.46 16.50 -14.24
N TYR A 33 5.45 15.18 -14.32
CA TYR A 33 6.36 14.47 -15.20
C TYR A 33 6.02 14.79 -16.67
N LEU A 34 6.94 15.22 -17.52
CA LEU A 34 8.40 15.34 -17.36
C LEU A 34 8.89 16.81 -17.32
N LEU A 35 7.97 17.76 -17.47
CA LEU A 35 8.28 19.17 -17.73
C LEU A 35 7.81 20.04 -16.58
N GLY A 36 8.74 20.79 -16.00
CA GLY A 36 8.49 21.84 -15.03
C GLY A 36 8.34 23.22 -15.69
N ASN A 37 8.02 24.23 -14.87
CA ASN A 37 7.99 25.61 -15.32
C ASN A 37 9.35 26.07 -15.85
N HIS A 38 9.34 26.99 -16.82
CA HIS A 38 10.55 27.55 -17.44
C HIS A 38 11.41 26.47 -18.13
N ASN A 39 10.77 25.48 -18.76
CA ASN A 39 11.44 24.46 -19.56
C ASN A 39 12.47 23.62 -18.77
N LYS A 40 12.24 23.41 -17.47
CA LYS A 40 13.06 22.52 -16.63
C LYS A 40 12.64 21.07 -16.76
N TRP A 41 13.61 20.17 -16.59
CA TRP A 41 13.31 18.78 -16.26
C TRP A 41 12.60 18.70 -14.90
N HIS A 42 11.60 17.83 -14.83
CA HIS A 42 10.95 17.45 -13.58
C HIS A 42 10.87 15.93 -13.53
N GLY A 43 11.66 15.33 -12.64
CA GLY A 43 11.92 13.88 -12.63
C GLY A 43 10.78 13.02 -12.09
N GLY A 44 9.67 13.63 -11.66
CA GLY A 44 8.63 12.96 -10.88
C GLY A 44 7.25 13.57 -10.98
N ILE A 45 6.41 13.29 -9.98
CA ILE A 45 5.07 13.85 -9.84
C ILE A 45 4.87 14.40 -8.43
N HIS A 46 4.10 15.47 -8.32
CA HIS A 46 3.61 15.95 -7.03
C HIS A 46 2.25 15.35 -6.71
N ILE A 47 2.08 14.93 -5.45
CA ILE A 47 0.77 14.60 -4.86
C ILE A 47 0.60 15.52 -3.67
N SER A 48 -0.51 16.25 -3.61
CA SER A 48 -0.69 17.29 -2.58
C SER A 48 -2.03 17.25 -1.86
N ASP A 49 -2.16 18.06 -0.82
CA ASP A 49 -3.42 18.26 -0.11
C ASP A 49 -4.50 18.96 -0.94
N GLN A 50 -4.15 19.52 -2.11
CA GLN A 50 -5.13 20.03 -3.07
C GLN A 50 -5.83 18.91 -3.83
N SER A 51 -5.08 17.90 -4.31
CA SER A 51 -5.63 16.79 -5.10
C SER A 51 -6.05 15.61 -4.22
N ALA A 52 -5.32 15.34 -3.14
CA ALA A 52 -5.54 14.25 -2.19
C ALA A 52 -5.45 14.75 -0.74
N PRO A 53 -6.40 15.57 -0.25
CA PRO A 53 -6.38 16.15 1.11
C PRO A 53 -6.28 15.10 2.23
N TRP A 54 -6.87 13.91 2.02
CA TRP A 54 -6.79 12.81 2.98
C TRP A 54 -5.38 12.24 3.15
N CYS A 55 -4.45 12.50 2.21
CA CYS A 55 -3.07 12.04 2.32
C CYS A 55 -2.22 12.85 3.30
N LYS A 56 -2.74 13.99 3.76
CA LYS A 56 -2.07 14.85 4.74
C LYS A 56 -1.99 14.19 6.11
N ASP A 57 -3.05 13.48 6.52
CA ASP A 57 -3.21 13.04 7.91
C ASP A 57 -4.14 11.82 8.10
N LYS A 58 -4.80 11.30 7.06
CA LYS A 58 -5.72 10.15 7.17
C LYS A 58 -5.13 8.87 6.59
N TYR A 59 -4.79 8.88 5.31
CA TYR A 59 -4.16 7.73 4.64
C TYR A 59 -2.74 8.09 4.22
N PRO A 60 -1.74 7.24 4.50
CA PRO A 60 -0.37 7.58 4.16
C PRO A 60 -0.09 7.44 2.66
N VAL A 61 0.99 8.10 2.24
CA VAL A 61 1.76 7.75 1.04
C VAL A 61 2.41 6.38 1.27
N ARG A 62 2.44 5.53 0.24
CA ARG A 62 2.79 4.11 0.31
C ARG A 62 3.84 3.73 -0.73
N ALA A 63 4.56 2.65 -0.45
CA ALA A 63 5.57 2.11 -1.36
C ALA A 63 4.90 1.60 -2.64
N ILE A 64 5.38 2.06 -3.80
CA ILE A 64 4.81 1.67 -5.11
C ILE A 64 5.12 0.23 -5.51
N ALA A 65 6.15 -0.39 -4.92
CA ALA A 65 6.60 -1.74 -5.23
C ALA A 65 7.29 -2.38 -4.03
N ASP A 66 7.39 -3.71 -4.04
CA ASP A 66 8.25 -4.43 -3.11
C ASP A 66 9.69 -3.94 -3.28
N GLY A 67 10.43 -3.77 -2.19
CA GLY A 67 11.78 -3.25 -2.26
C GLY A 67 12.47 -3.25 -0.92
N LYS A 68 13.51 -2.41 -0.81
CA LYS A 68 14.28 -2.20 0.41
C LYS A 68 14.55 -0.72 0.58
N VAL A 69 14.25 -0.14 1.74
CA VAL A 69 14.65 1.21 2.11
C VAL A 69 16.17 1.22 2.26
N VAL A 70 16.84 2.09 1.50
CA VAL A 70 18.32 2.17 1.44
C VAL A 70 18.87 3.49 1.98
N ALA A 71 18.07 4.55 1.99
CA ALA A 71 18.40 5.81 2.63
C ALA A 71 17.13 6.57 3.01
N PHE A 72 17.22 7.41 4.04
CA PHE A 72 16.18 8.36 4.38
C PHE A 72 16.77 9.61 5.04
N ARG A 73 15.98 10.66 5.12
CA ARG A 73 16.19 11.79 6.03
C ARG A 73 14.87 12.03 6.75
N MET A 74 14.87 12.03 8.07
CA MET A 74 13.68 12.34 8.86
C MET A 74 14.01 13.41 9.88
N MET A 75 13.53 14.63 9.66
CA MET A 75 13.72 15.74 10.58
C MET A 75 12.76 15.63 11.76
N LYS A 76 13.14 16.21 12.90
CA LYS A 76 12.24 16.35 14.06
C LYS A 76 11.07 17.29 13.73
N ASP A 77 11.39 18.48 13.23
CA ASP A 77 10.42 19.46 12.76
C ASP A 77 10.81 19.96 11.35
N TYR A 78 9.95 20.79 10.75
CA TYR A 78 10.22 21.49 9.51
C TYR A 78 11.48 22.36 9.62
N LEU A 79 12.20 22.48 8.50
CA LEU A 79 13.19 23.53 8.34
C LEU A 79 12.47 24.86 8.17
N THR A 80 13.17 25.93 8.55
CA THR A 80 12.70 27.31 8.39
C THR A 80 13.70 28.09 7.55
N SER A 81 13.19 28.93 6.65
CA SER A 81 13.94 29.99 5.96
C SER A 81 13.20 31.31 6.09
N GLU A 82 13.93 32.41 6.05
CA GLU A 82 13.36 33.76 6.16
C GLU A 82 13.35 34.42 4.78
N PHE A 83 12.25 35.08 4.41
CA PHE A 83 12.15 35.85 3.18
C PHE A 83 11.27 37.08 3.39
N GLN A 84 11.80 38.29 3.14
CA GLN A 84 11.06 39.56 3.32
C GLN A 84 10.38 39.68 4.71
N GLY A 85 11.04 39.19 5.76
CA GLY A 85 10.52 39.19 7.14
C GLY A 85 9.48 38.11 7.46
N GLU A 86 9.16 37.25 6.50
CA GLU A 86 8.29 36.09 6.69
C GLU A 86 9.10 34.82 6.93
N SER A 87 8.65 34.04 7.92
CA SER A 87 9.21 32.74 8.26
C SER A 87 8.50 31.64 7.47
N LEU A 88 9.24 30.98 6.57
CA LEU A 88 8.76 29.97 5.65
C LEU A 88 9.25 28.58 6.08
N ARG A 89 8.33 27.65 6.28
CA ARG A 89 8.64 26.28 6.69
C ARG A 89 8.58 25.30 5.54
N TYR A 90 9.50 24.37 5.49
CA TYR A 90 9.52 23.33 4.47
C TYR A 90 10.13 22.04 4.98
N SER A 91 9.68 20.92 4.40
CA SER A 91 10.27 19.61 4.67
C SER A 91 11.36 19.28 3.66
N ASN A 92 12.49 18.76 4.15
CA ASN A 92 13.46 18.03 3.35
C ASN A 92 13.51 16.54 3.75
N CYS A 93 12.49 16.05 4.46
CA CYS A 93 12.40 14.64 4.84
C CYS A 93 12.15 13.80 3.59
N PHE A 94 12.79 12.64 3.49
CA PHE A 94 12.58 11.72 2.38
C PHE A 94 12.81 10.26 2.76
N CYS A 95 12.29 9.37 1.92
CA CYS A 95 12.60 7.94 1.93
C CYS A 95 13.01 7.52 0.52
N LEU A 96 14.10 6.74 0.40
CA LEU A 96 14.58 6.15 -0.84
C LEU A 96 14.46 4.63 -0.76
N VAL A 97 13.72 4.06 -1.71
CA VAL A 97 13.51 2.61 -1.81
C VAL A 97 14.21 2.09 -3.06
N GLN A 98 15.03 1.05 -2.91
CA GLN A 98 15.63 0.29 -4.01
C GLN A 98 14.74 -0.92 -4.33
N HIS A 99 14.57 -1.20 -5.62
CA HIS A 99 13.73 -2.26 -6.14
C HIS A 99 14.51 -3.15 -7.11
N GLU A 100 14.26 -4.46 -7.06
CA GLU A 100 14.83 -5.45 -7.97
C GLU A 100 13.75 -5.97 -8.94
N TYR A 101 13.69 -5.39 -10.13
CA TYR A 101 12.78 -5.86 -11.17
C TYR A 101 13.29 -7.16 -11.78
N CYS A 102 12.44 -8.16 -11.92
CA CYS A 102 12.80 -9.42 -12.56
C CYS A 102 11.57 -10.06 -13.23
N GLU A 103 11.69 -10.31 -14.52
CA GLU A 103 10.80 -11.11 -15.33
C GLU A 103 11.53 -12.37 -15.77
N ILE A 104 10.84 -13.50 -15.78
CA ILE A 104 11.42 -14.79 -16.16
C ILE A 104 10.60 -15.37 -17.30
N ASN A 105 11.26 -15.70 -18.40
CA ASN A 105 10.67 -16.49 -19.46
C ASN A 105 10.35 -17.90 -18.94
N ALA A 106 9.07 -18.29 -18.99
CA ALA A 106 8.61 -19.55 -18.43
C ALA A 106 9.25 -20.78 -19.10
N GLU A 107 9.56 -20.69 -20.41
CA GLU A 107 10.11 -21.77 -21.23
C GLU A 107 11.64 -21.84 -21.11
N THR A 108 12.33 -20.72 -21.37
CA THR A 108 13.80 -20.69 -21.46
C THR A 108 14.50 -20.42 -20.13
N LYS A 109 13.76 -19.94 -19.12
CA LYS A 109 14.28 -19.43 -17.84
C LYS A 109 15.22 -18.22 -17.97
N ALA A 110 15.36 -17.64 -19.16
CA ALA A 110 16.05 -16.37 -19.37
C ALA A 110 15.34 -15.25 -18.58
N LYS A 111 16.10 -14.23 -18.16
CA LYS A 111 15.61 -13.15 -17.30
C LYS A 111 15.75 -11.78 -17.96
N ASN A 112 14.73 -10.94 -17.83
CA ASN A 112 14.88 -9.49 -17.94
C ASN A 112 14.89 -8.93 -16.52
N GLU A 113 15.99 -8.34 -16.09
CA GLU A 113 16.12 -7.82 -14.72
C GLU A 113 16.92 -6.53 -14.68
N PHE A 114 16.54 -5.62 -13.80
CA PHE A 114 17.27 -4.39 -13.54
C PHE A 114 16.89 -3.82 -12.16
N THR A 115 17.75 -3.00 -11.60
CA THR A 115 17.49 -2.28 -10.36
C THR A 115 16.94 -0.89 -10.66
N PHE A 116 15.93 -0.45 -9.92
CA PHE A 116 15.44 0.92 -9.98
C PHE A 116 15.15 1.43 -8.57
N TYR A 117 14.92 2.74 -8.44
CA TYR A 117 14.66 3.40 -7.17
C TYR A 117 13.35 4.17 -7.22
N SER A 118 12.67 4.27 -6.08
CA SER A 118 11.62 5.27 -5.86
C SER A 118 12.01 6.21 -4.72
N LEU A 119 11.97 7.53 -5.00
CA LEU A 119 12.25 8.59 -4.04
C LEU A 119 10.94 9.27 -3.64
N TYR A 120 10.70 9.40 -2.34
CA TYR A 120 9.55 10.10 -1.76
C TYR A 120 10.07 11.29 -0.96
N MET A 121 10.09 12.46 -1.57
CA MET A 121 10.64 13.70 -1.01
C MET A 121 9.54 14.59 -0.42
N HIS A 122 9.90 15.43 0.57
CA HIS A 122 8.99 16.31 1.32
C HIS A 122 8.01 15.59 2.25
N LEU A 123 8.44 14.51 2.91
CA LEU A 123 7.59 13.78 3.87
C LEU A 123 7.33 14.58 5.17
N LEU A 124 6.27 14.23 5.88
CA LEU A 124 5.93 14.78 7.20
C LEU A 124 7.08 14.54 8.22
N PRO A 125 7.57 15.57 8.94
CA PRO A 125 8.57 15.42 10.02
C PRO A 125 8.05 14.63 11.22
N TRP A 126 8.99 14.06 12.00
CA TRP A 126 8.71 13.15 13.11
C TRP A 126 7.75 13.72 14.17
N ASP A 127 8.01 14.93 14.67
CA ASP A 127 7.22 15.53 15.77
C ASP A 127 5.78 15.82 15.34
N LYS A 128 5.49 15.83 14.02
CA LYS A 128 4.15 16.08 13.49
C LYS A 128 3.30 14.82 13.36
N TYR A 129 3.86 13.62 13.48
CA TYR A 129 3.05 12.39 13.47
C TYR A 129 2.03 12.39 14.62
N GLN A 130 2.41 12.84 15.82
CA GLN A 130 1.47 12.93 16.95
C GLN A 130 0.26 13.84 16.66
N SER A 131 0.45 14.89 15.85
CA SER A 131 -0.63 15.81 15.46
C SER A 131 -1.65 15.20 14.49
N THR A 132 -1.38 14.01 13.96
CA THR A 132 -2.28 13.27 13.08
C THR A 132 -3.08 12.19 13.79
N GLU A 133 -2.98 12.09 15.13
CA GLU A 133 -3.95 11.31 15.91
C GLU A 133 -5.33 11.96 15.79
N LYS A 134 -6.32 11.19 15.34
CA LYS A 134 -7.69 11.69 15.13
C LYS A 134 -8.67 10.97 16.00
N LEU A 135 -9.57 11.74 16.61
CA LEU A 135 -10.78 11.19 17.22
C LEU A 135 -11.90 11.21 16.17
N VAL A 136 -12.43 10.04 15.80
CA VAL A 136 -13.42 9.93 14.72
C VAL A 136 -14.66 9.17 15.18
N LEU A 137 -15.83 9.61 14.71
CA LEU A 137 -17.10 8.92 14.96
C LEU A 137 -17.27 7.69 14.06
N LYS A 138 -17.41 6.49 14.64
CA LYS A 138 -17.68 5.23 13.92
C LYS A 138 -19.09 5.17 13.33
N LYS A 139 -20.01 5.95 13.89
CA LYS A 139 -21.44 6.03 13.53
C LYS A 139 -21.99 7.39 13.94
N GLY A 140 -23.22 7.71 13.55
CA GLY A 140 -23.87 8.93 14.01
C GLY A 140 -23.93 9.00 15.54
N TRP A 141 -23.54 10.14 16.12
CA TRP A 141 -23.42 10.28 17.58
C TRP A 141 -23.87 11.64 18.10
N ASN A 142 -24.52 11.67 19.26
CA ASN A 142 -25.10 12.90 19.80
C ASN A 142 -24.04 13.83 20.39
N ALA A 143 -23.99 15.06 19.87
CA ALA A 143 -23.31 16.22 20.43
C ALA A 143 -24.27 17.11 21.20
N ARG A 144 -23.78 17.71 22.29
CA ARG A 144 -24.55 18.56 23.22
C ARG A 144 -23.75 19.80 23.62
N ASN A 145 -24.43 20.89 23.97
CA ASN A 145 -23.76 22.08 24.54
C ASN A 145 -23.37 21.88 26.01
N SER A 146 -24.10 21.02 26.74
CA SER A 146 -23.90 20.70 28.16
C SER A 146 -23.98 19.20 28.44
N VAL A 147 -23.46 18.79 29.59
CA VAL A 147 -23.46 17.39 30.04
C VAL A 147 -24.68 17.16 30.94
N PRO A 148 -25.50 16.11 30.68
CA PRO A 148 -26.58 15.69 31.57
C PRO A 148 -26.10 15.37 32.98
N HIS A 149 -26.99 15.39 33.97
CA HIS A 149 -26.61 15.07 35.34
C HIS A 149 -26.19 13.60 35.46
N ARG A 150 -25.22 13.33 36.35
CA ARG A 150 -24.73 11.97 36.63
C ARG A 150 -25.80 11.07 37.26
N ASN A 151 -26.45 11.57 38.32
CA ASN A 151 -27.47 10.86 39.09
C ASN A 151 -28.74 11.73 39.18
N PRO A 152 -29.47 11.91 38.06
CA PRO A 152 -30.64 12.77 38.06
C PRO A 152 -31.77 12.15 38.89
N ASN A 153 -32.45 12.97 39.69
CA ASN A 153 -33.77 12.63 40.19
C ASN A 153 -34.82 12.65 39.03
N ALA A 154 -36.06 12.25 39.29
CA ALA A 154 -37.08 12.14 38.24
C ALA A 154 -37.39 13.46 37.51
N GLU A 155 -37.22 14.60 38.18
CA GLU A 155 -37.40 15.93 37.57
C GLU A 155 -36.21 16.31 36.69
N GLN A 156 -34.98 16.13 37.22
CA GLN A 156 -33.74 16.34 36.46
C GLN A 156 -33.66 15.43 35.25
N GLN A 157 -34.16 14.19 35.33
CA GLN A 157 -34.17 13.26 34.21
C GLN A 157 -35.08 13.75 33.07
N ARG A 158 -36.23 14.37 33.40
CA ARG A 158 -37.12 15.01 32.42
C ARG A 158 -36.47 16.24 31.79
N ALA A 159 -35.79 17.06 32.58
CA ALA A 159 -35.04 18.22 32.08
C ALA A 159 -33.87 17.81 31.19
N ASP A 160 -33.08 16.81 31.60
CA ASP A 160 -31.94 16.28 30.86
C ASP A 160 -32.36 15.63 29.52
N ALA A 161 -33.53 15.00 29.48
CA ALA A 161 -34.11 14.45 28.26
C ALA A 161 -34.46 15.54 27.23
N ALA A 162 -34.80 16.75 27.70
CA ALA A 162 -35.11 17.91 26.87
C ALA A 162 -33.87 18.74 26.46
N LEU A 163 -32.68 18.43 26.99
CA LEU A 163 -31.46 19.15 26.62
C LEU A 163 -31.19 19.06 25.11
N PRO A 164 -30.89 20.20 24.45
CA PRO A 164 -30.50 20.26 23.05
C PRO A 164 -29.43 19.22 22.69
N ARG A 165 -29.67 18.50 21.60
CA ARG A 165 -28.73 17.54 21.03
C ARG A 165 -28.83 17.52 19.52
N PHE A 166 -27.69 17.28 18.87
CA PHE A 166 -27.62 17.07 17.44
C PHE A 166 -26.80 15.81 17.15
N THR A 167 -27.23 14.97 16.22
CA THR A 167 -26.47 13.77 15.85
C THR A 167 -25.44 14.13 14.80
N LEU A 168 -24.17 14.24 15.22
CA LEU A 168 -23.05 14.38 14.29
C LEU A 168 -22.98 13.14 13.40
N PRO A 169 -22.68 13.30 12.10
CA PRO A 169 -22.62 12.17 11.16
C PRO A 169 -21.45 11.23 11.47
N LYS A 170 -21.55 10.01 10.94
CA LYS A 170 -20.41 9.08 10.87
C LYS A 170 -19.21 9.78 10.19
N ASP A 171 -18.00 9.39 10.60
CA ASP A 171 -16.72 9.90 10.10
C ASP A 171 -16.44 11.38 10.43
N THR A 172 -17.23 12.01 11.32
CA THR A 172 -16.91 13.33 11.86
C THR A 172 -15.60 13.26 12.66
N GLU A 173 -14.62 14.07 12.26
CA GLU A 173 -13.35 14.27 12.93
C GLU A 173 -13.50 15.28 14.07
N LEU A 174 -12.92 14.93 15.20
CA LEU A 174 -13.01 15.63 16.47
C LEU A 174 -11.59 15.78 17.05
N GLU A 175 -11.39 16.85 17.79
CA GLU A 175 -10.18 17.10 18.58
C GLU A 175 -10.59 17.13 20.05
N MET A 176 -10.02 16.24 20.87
CA MET A 176 -10.32 16.23 22.31
C MET A 176 -9.67 17.44 22.98
N ASP A 177 -10.45 18.18 23.76
CA ASP A 177 -9.89 19.25 24.59
C ASP A 177 -9.36 18.64 25.89
N SER A 178 -8.09 18.24 25.88
CA SER A 178 -7.42 17.59 27.02
C SER A 178 -7.26 18.51 28.23
N SER A 179 -7.45 19.82 28.09
CA SER A 179 -7.42 20.76 29.22
C SER A 179 -8.68 20.67 30.08
N ILE A 180 -9.77 20.08 29.55
CA ILE A 180 -11.03 19.93 30.24
C ILE A 180 -11.22 18.45 30.62
N PRO A 181 -11.24 18.12 31.92
CA PRO A 181 -11.42 16.74 32.35
C PRO A 181 -12.81 16.21 31.93
N PRO A 182 -12.93 14.89 31.66
CA PRO A 182 -14.22 14.28 31.37
C PRO A 182 -15.23 14.50 32.51
N LYS A 183 -16.51 14.66 32.15
CA LYS A 183 -17.62 14.83 33.11
C LYS A 183 -18.57 13.66 33.03
N LYS A 184 -18.94 13.11 34.18
CA LYS A 184 -19.94 12.04 34.24
C LYS A 184 -21.35 12.56 34.00
N GLY A 185 -22.11 11.89 33.15
CA GLY A 185 -23.51 12.19 32.88
C GLY A 185 -24.31 10.94 32.54
N SER A 186 -25.62 10.95 32.81
CA SER A 186 -26.51 9.83 32.53
C SER A 186 -27.46 10.12 31.37
N VAL A 187 -27.56 9.18 30.44
CA VAL A 187 -28.49 9.24 29.30
C VAL A 187 -29.19 7.90 29.15
N GLY A 188 -30.52 7.90 29.18
CA GLY A 188 -31.32 6.67 29.05
C GLY A 188 -31.02 5.63 30.14
N GLY A 189 -30.67 6.09 31.35
CA GLY A 189 -30.33 5.21 32.48
C GLY A 189 -28.92 4.61 32.45
N LYS A 190 -28.08 4.99 31.48
CA LYS A 190 -26.66 4.60 31.41
C LYS A 190 -25.76 5.79 31.71
N GLU A 191 -24.77 5.57 32.58
CA GLU A 191 -23.72 6.56 32.89
C GLU A 191 -22.64 6.51 31.80
N TYR A 192 -22.20 7.68 31.34
CA TYR A 192 -21.09 7.86 30.41
C TYR A 192 -20.12 8.92 30.94
N ASP A 193 -18.84 8.78 30.60
CA ASP A 193 -17.90 9.89 30.68
C ASP A 193 -18.07 10.76 29.43
N PHE A 194 -18.50 12.00 29.60
CA PHE A 194 -18.57 12.97 28.52
C PHE A 194 -17.24 13.68 28.37
N ILE A 195 -16.73 13.71 27.15
CA ILE A 195 -15.50 14.43 26.79
C ILE A 195 -15.87 15.71 26.03
N LYS A 196 -15.12 16.77 26.29
CA LYS A 196 -15.22 18.01 25.52
C LYS A 196 -14.40 17.85 24.25
N VAL A 197 -15.02 18.13 23.11
CA VAL A 197 -14.39 18.00 21.80
C VAL A 197 -14.64 19.23 20.95
N LYS A 198 -13.68 19.55 20.08
CA LYS A 198 -13.80 20.54 19.02
C LYS A 198 -14.08 19.82 17.70
N ILE A 199 -15.09 20.27 16.95
CA ILE A 199 -15.43 19.68 15.65
C ILE A 199 -14.40 20.14 14.61
N LYS A 200 -13.74 19.20 13.93
CA LYS A 200 -12.74 19.49 12.89
C LYS A 200 -13.29 19.30 11.48
N SER A 201 -14.26 18.41 11.30
CA SER A 201 -14.91 18.25 10.00
C SER A 201 -15.81 19.44 9.65
N LYS A 202 -15.76 19.85 8.38
CA LYS A 202 -16.73 20.78 7.82
C LYS A 202 -18.10 20.11 7.67
N LEU A 203 -19.12 20.69 8.29
CA LEU A 203 -20.51 20.25 8.15
C LEU A 203 -21.18 20.99 6.99
N SER A 204 -22.14 20.34 6.34
CA SER A 204 -22.92 20.99 5.28
C SER A 204 -23.85 22.07 5.84
N ASN A 205 -24.18 23.07 5.04
CA ASN A 205 -25.10 24.14 5.45
C ASN A 205 -26.46 23.62 5.92
N ALA A 206 -26.92 22.48 5.41
CA ALA A 206 -28.16 21.83 5.85
C ALA A 206 -28.02 21.28 7.28
N GLN A 207 -26.92 20.60 7.58
CA GLN A 207 -26.63 20.04 8.92
C GLN A 207 -26.48 21.15 9.96
N ILE A 208 -25.80 22.26 9.61
CA ILE A 208 -25.63 23.41 10.50
C ILE A 208 -27.00 23.98 10.88
N LYS A 209 -27.88 24.24 9.89
CA LYS A 209 -29.24 24.75 10.14
C LYS A 209 -30.09 23.79 10.97
N GLU A 210 -29.97 22.48 10.74
CA GLU A 210 -30.69 21.46 11.51
C GLU A 210 -30.26 21.47 12.98
N ALA A 211 -28.96 21.58 13.23
CA ALA A 211 -28.42 21.67 14.57
C ALA A 211 -28.81 22.96 15.29
N GLU A 212 -28.78 24.11 14.59
CA GLU A 212 -29.27 25.40 15.10
C GLU A 212 -30.74 25.28 15.52
N LYS A 213 -31.58 24.65 14.69
CA LYS A 213 -32.99 24.37 15.03
C LYS A 213 -33.12 23.45 16.25
N ALA A 214 -32.19 22.51 16.41
CA ALA A 214 -32.12 21.63 17.57
C ALA A 214 -31.48 22.29 18.81
N GLY A 215 -31.04 23.55 18.72
CA GLY A 215 -30.44 24.33 19.80
C GLY A 215 -28.97 23.99 20.09
N VAL A 216 -28.24 23.40 19.14
CA VAL A 216 -26.83 23.02 19.29
C VAL A 216 -25.99 23.78 18.25
N LEU A 217 -24.94 24.47 18.70
CA LEU A 217 -23.99 25.08 17.79
C LEU A 217 -23.01 24.01 17.28
N VAL A 218 -23.13 23.66 16.01
CA VAL A 218 -22.19 22.78 15.32
C VAL A 218 -21.70 23.46 14.05
N SER A 219 -20.45 23.91 14.09
CA SER A 219 -19.66 24.34 12.95
C SER A 219 -18.27 23.75 13.08
N GLU A 220 -17.47 23.82 12.02
CA GLU A 220 -16.03 23.62 12.15
C GLU A 220 -15.49 24.59 13.22
N GLY A 221 -14.70 24.08 14.17
CA GLY A 221 -14.19 24.80 15.32
C GLY A 221 -15.13 24.87 16.54
N SER A 222 -16.40 24.50 16.42
CA SER A 222 -17.35 24.51 17.55
C SER A 222 -16.98 23.49 18.62
N SER A 223 -17.17 23.86 19.88
CA SER A 223 -16.83 23.01 21.04
C SER A 223 -18.07 22.40 21.69
N VAL A 224 -18.21 21.09 21.60
CA VAL A 224 -19.38 20.32 22.08
C VAL A 224 -18.97 19.24 23.07
N TRP A 225 -19.95 18.68 23.79
CA TRP A 225 -19.78 17.49 24.62
C TRP A 225 -20.34 16.27 23.89
N ILE A 226 -19.61 15.17 23.92
CA ILE A 226 -20.07 13.86 23.45
C ILE A 226 -19.82 12.81 24.52
N ALA A 227 -20.65 11.77 24.57
CA ALA A 227 -20.39 10.61 25.40
C ALA A 227 -19.19 9.83 24.83
N ASN A 228 -18.15 9.62 25.64
CA ASN A 228 -16.99 8.83 25.26
C ASN A 228 -17.36 7.34 25.34
N SER A 229 -17.50 6.71 24.19
CA SER A 229 -17.89 5.30 24.08
C SER A 229 -17.07 4.63 22.97
N PRO A 230 -16.38 3.51 23.25
CA PRO A 230 -15.64 2.76 22.23
C PRO A 230 -16.51 2.26 21.06
N ASP A 231 -17.83 2.17 21.25
CA ASP A 231 -18.80 1.76 20.23
C ASP A 231 -19.13 2.88 19.23
N ALA A 232 -18.78 4.11 19.56
CA ALA A 232 -19.15 5.30 18.79
C ALA A 232 -17.95 6.15 18.40
N VAL A 233 -16.89 6.13 19.19
CA VAL A 233 -15.71 6.98 19.01
C VAL A 233 -14.48 6.07 18.91
N THR A 234 -13.57 6.41 17.99
CA THR A 234 -12.29 5.71 17.83
C THR A 234 -11.16 6.71 17.77
N PHE A 235 -10.04 6.37 18.41
CA PHE A 235 -8.77 7.02 18.12
C PHE A 235 -8.15 6.31 16.91
N ILE A 236 -7.91 7.07 15.86
CA ILE A 236 -7.09 6.63 14.73
C ILE A 236 -5.69 7.16 15.02
N LYS A 237 -4.78 6.24 15.36
CA LYS A 237 -3.36 6.56 15.46
C LYS A 237 -2.76 6.67 14.06
N PRO A 238 -1.78 7.54 13.86
CA PRO A 238 -1.06 7.59 12.59
C PRO A 238 -0.38 6.26 12.28
N ASN A 239 -0.38 5.90 11.01
CA ASN A 239 0.45 4.81 10.55
C ASN A 239 1.89 5.32 10.46
N VAL A 240 2.70 5.04 11.49
CA VAL A 240 4.09 5.48 11.52
C VAL A 240 4.93 4.51 10.68
N PRO A 241 5.79 5.01 9.77
CA PRO A 241 6.60 4.14 8.93
C PRO A 241 7.54 3.25 9.75
N THR A 242 7.49 1.94 9.50
CA THR A 242 8.25 0.92 10.23
C THR A 242 9.76 1.04 10.03
N TRP A 243 10.19 1.53 8.86
CA TRP A 243 11.59 1.71 8.51
C TRP A 243 12.31 2.80 9.33
N LEU A 244 11.58 3.66 10.04
CA LEU A 244 12.17 4.67 10.93
C LEU A 244 12.79 4.07 12.18
N PHE A 245 12.26 2.95 12.66
CA PHE A 245 12.62 2.41 13.97
C PHE A 245 13.91 1.60 13.87
N ASP A 246 15.01 2.19 14.31
CA ASP A 246 16.30 1.53 14.48
C ASP A 246 16.33 0.79 15.83
N GLN A 247 16.06 1.49 16.95
CA GLN A 247 16.07 0.89 18.28
C GLN A 247 14.77 0.15 18.56
N ILE A 248 14.84 -1.18 18.51
CA ILE A 248 13.74 -2.05 18.87
C ILE A 248 13.95 -2.56 20.29
N GLU A 249 12.97 -2.31 21.15
CA GLU A 249 12.77 -3.15 22.34
C GLU A 249 11.86 -4.31 21.96
N ALA A 250 12.20 -5.51 22.37
CA ALA A 250 11.33 -6.65 22.15
C ALA A 250 11.28 -7.55 23.38
N GLU A 251 10.26 -8.40 23.44
CA GLU A 251 10.12 -9.41 24.48
C GLU A 251 10.00 -10.77 23.82
N LEU A 252 10.79 -11.75 24.27
CA LEU A 252 10.71 -13.11 23.75
C LEU A 252 9.37 -13.74 24.09
N LEU A 253 8.67 -14.25 23.08
CA LEU A 253 7.41 -14.98 23.23
C LEU A 253 7.63 -16.44 23.64
N THR A 254 8.79 -17.00 23.31
CA THR A 254 9.17 -18.39 23.58
C THR A 254 10.61 -18.47 24.07
N ASN A 255 10.96 -19.56 24.74
CA ASN A 255 12.35 -19.83 25.08
C ASN A 255 13.21 -19.90 23.81
N MET A 256 14.32 -19.20 23.79
CA MET A 256 15.23 -19.10 22.66
C MET A 256 16.69 -19.24 23.08
N ILE A 257 17.56 -19.30 22.07
CA ILE A 257 18.99 -19.38 22.25
C ILE A 257 19.62 -18.08 21.73
N GLY A 258 20.30 -17.36 22.60
CA GLY A 258 21.25 -16.33 22.20
C GLY A 258 22.58 -16.97 21.80
N ARG A 259 23.25 -16.45 20.77
CA ARG A 259 24.47 -17.01 20.19
C ARG A 259 25.63 -16.01 20.22
N SER A 260 26.87 -16.49 20.14
CA SER A 260 28.03 -15.63 19.93
C SER A 260 28.11 -15.09 18.50
N ASP A 261 29.09 -14.24 18.23
CA ASP A 261 29.33 -13.68 16.90
C ASP A 261 29.43 -14.78 15.82
N PRO A 262 28.87 -14.52 14.62
CA PRO A 262 28.80 -15.50 13.55
C PRO A 262 30.18 -15.77 12.93
N VAL A 263 30.30 -16.91 12.24
CA VAL A 263 31.54 -17.32 11.56
C VAL A 263 31.25 -17.67 10.11
N LEU A 264 32.10 -17.19 9.19
CA LEU A 264 32.01 -17.54 7.78
C LEU A 264 32.41 -19.01 7.54
N ASN A 265 31.54 -19.76 6.87
CA ASN A 265 31.81 -21.11 6.42
C ASN A 265 32.67 -21.06 5.14
N GLY A 266 33.96 -21.34 5.26
CA GLY A 266 34.94 -21.22 4.17
C GLY A 266 34.53 -21.86 2.83
N PRO A 267 34.04 -23.11 2.80
CA PRO A 267 33.60 -23.76 1.55
C PRO A 267 32.36 -23.17 0.87
N THR A 268 31.42 -22.61 1.64
CA THR A 268 30.12 -22.15 1.10
C THR A 268 29.94 -20.63 1.09
N GLY A 269 30.84 -19.89 1.74
CA GLY A 269 30.73 -18.45 1.96
C GLY A 269 29.56 -18.04 2.87
N ARG A 270 28.85 -19.01 3.47
CA ARG A 270 27.68 -18.75 4.32
C ARG A 270 28.10 -18.22 5.69
N LEU A 271 27.41 -17.20 6.18
CA LEU A 271 27.58 -16.70 7.55
C LEU A 271 26.81 -17.60 8.52
N MET A 272 27.51 -18.41 9.30
CA MET A 272 26.92 -19.37 10.26
C MET A 272 26.74 -18.71 11.62
N ALA A 273 25.68 -19.05 12.34
CA ALA A 273 25.48 -18.53 13.69
C ALA A 273 26.55 -19.08 14.65
N GLY A 274 26.95 -18.29 15.64
CA GLY A 274 28.01 -18.65 16.57
C GLY A 274 27.75 -19.93 17.38
N ASP A 275 28.84 -20.63 17.71
CA ASP A 275 28.83 -21.94 18.37
C ASP A 275 28.55 -21.84 19.87
N LYS A 276 28.95 -20.73 20.52
CA LYS A 276 28.65 -20.51 21.94
C LYS A 276 27.21 -20.01 22.08
N SER A 277 26.51 -20.49 23.11
CA SER A 277 25.10 -20.20 23.32
C SER A 277 24.76 -19.81 24.77
N VAL A 278 23.70 -19.03 24.91
CA VAL A 278 23.04 -18.69 26.18
C VAL A 278 21.54 -18.98 26.06
N SER A 279 20.96 -19.57 27.10
CA SER A 279 19.52 -19.82 27.15
C SER A 279 18.78 -18.54 27.54
N LEU A 280 17.81 -18.14 26.72
CA LEU A 280 16.99 -16.94 26.92
C LEU A 280 15.52 -17.39 27.10
N PRO A 281 14.96 -17.38 28.33
CA PRO A 281 13.57 -17.79 28.54
C PRO A 281 12.56 -16.81 27.92
N ALA A 282 11.32 -17.27 27.71
CA ALA A 282 10.21 -16.39 27.36
C ALA A 282 10.07 -15.27 28.41
N GLY A 283 9.73 -14.06 27.96
CA GLY A 283 9.72 -12.85 28.78
C GLY A 283 11.07 -12.12 28.87
N THR A 284 12.15 -12.67 28.28
CA THR A 284 13.41 -11.93 28.14
C THR A 284 13.19 -10.68 27.29
N LYS A 285 13.58 -9.53 27.85
CA LYS A 285 13.61 -8.26 27.12
C LYS A 285 14.86 -8.20 26.27
N LEU A 286 14.72 -7.79 25.03
CA LEU A 286 15.77 -7.56 24.07
C LEU A 286 15.79 -6.08 23.71
N GLN A 287 16.96 -5.53 23.47
CA GLN A 287 17.16 -4.28 22.77
C GLN A 287 18.12 -4.52 21.61
N TYR A 288 17.74 -4.15 20.39
CA TYR A 288 18.58 -4.33 19.21
C TYR A 288 18.34 -3.25 18.15
N ASP A 289 19.31 -3.09 17.26
CA ASP A 289 19.24 -2.21 16.10
C ASP A 289 18.65 -2.96 14.89
N ALA A 290 17.45 -2.59 14.47
CA ALA A 290 16.74 -3.17 13.32
C ALA A 290 17.37 -2.78 11.96
N HIS A 291 18.28 -1.82 11.91
CA HIS A 291 19.07 -1.48 10.73
C HIS A 291 20.39 -2.26 10.65
N GLN A 292 20.68 -3.11 11.64
CA GLN A 292 21.86 -4.00 11.69
C GLN A 292 21.49 -5.48 11.72
N LEU A 293 20.37 -5.84 11.09
CA LEU A 293 19.91 -7.22 11.01
C LEU A 293 20.73 -8.01 9.98
N GLU A 294 21.06 -9.25 10.35
CA GLU A 294 21.82 -10.18 9.51
C GLU A 294 21.08 -11.51 9.35
N PHE A 295 21.37 -12.22 8.27
CA PHE A 295 20.92 -13.60 8.11
C PHE A 295 22.04 -14.55 8.48
N HIS A 296 21.85 -15.32 9.57
CA HIS A 296 22.79 -16.37 9.95
C HIS A 296 22.18 -17.74 9.68
N TRP A 297 22.99 -18.65 9.17
CA TRP A 297 22.60 -20.03 8.97
C TRP A 297 22.67 -20.77 10.31
N ILE A 298 21.55 -21.36 10.71
CA ILE A 298 21.44 -22.29 11.85
C ILE A 298 21.04 -23.64 11.27
N GLY A 299 22.01 -24.55 11.13
CA GLY A 299 21.85 -25.76 10.34
C GLY A 299 21.64 -25.44 8.86
N ASP A 300 20.54 -25.91 8.28
CA ASP A 300 20.17 -25.74 6.87
C ASP A 300 19.21 -24.56 6.62
N LYS A 301 18.86 -23.78 7.65
CA LYS A 301 17.94 -22.65 7.52
C LYS A 301 18.60 -21.34 7.95
N ALA A 302 18.59 -20.35 7.06
CA ALA A 302 18.93 -18.97 7.38
C ALA A 302 17.84 -18.36 8.28
N ARG A 303 18.26 -17.68 9.34
CA ARG A 303 17.39 -17.00 10.30
C ARG A 303 17.73 -15.52 10.35
N LYS A 304 16.71 -14.68 10.55
CA LYS A 304 16.89 -13.24 10.81
C LYS A 304 17.42 -13.05 12.23
N MET A 305 18.66 -12.61 12.35
CA MET A 305 19.37 -12.46 13.62
C MET A 305 19.65 -10.98 13.90
N ALA A 306 19.59 -10.60 15.16
CA ALA A 306 20.03 -9.29 15.64
C ALA A 306 21.02 -9.47 16.79
N ARG A 307 22.00 -8.57 16.88
CA ARG A 307 22.85 -8.46 18.07
C ARG A 307 22.06 -7.73 19.15
N CYS A 308 21.58 -8.47 20.13
CA CYS A 308 20.71 -7.93 21.18
C CYS A 308 21.47 -7.74 22.49
N GLU A 309 21.28 -6.60 23.12
CA GLU A 309 21.34 -6.52 24.58
C GLU A 309 20.10 -7.23 25.14
N TYR A 310 20.26 -8.09 26.13
CA TYR A 310 19.14 -8.82 26.71
C TYR A 310 19.11 -8.71 28.24
N VAL A 311 17.90 -8.78 28.79
CA VAL A 311 17.63 -8.87 30.23
C VAL A 311 16.60 -9.97 30.45
N THR A 312 17.00 -11.02 31.16
CA THR A 312 16.10 -12.14 31.47
C THR A 312 15.18 -11.81 32.66
N PRO A 313 13.94 -12.33 32.69
CA PRO A 313 13.03 -12.15 33.81
C PRO A 313 13.57 -12.85 35.07
N SER A 314 13.45 -12.21 36.23
CA SER A 314 13.87 -12.81 37.49
C SER A 314 12.76 -13.60 38.16
N ALA A 315 13.08 -14.84 38.58
CA ALA A 315 12.22 -15.58 39.49
C ALA A 315 12.55 -15.15 40.94
N GLY A 316 11.65 -14.40 41.59
CA GLY A 316 11.71 -14.19 43.05
C GLY A 316 12.57 -13.05 43.59
N GLY A 317 12.90 -12.02 42.80
CA GLY A 317 13.54 -10.79 43.31
C GLY A 317 15.07 -10.75 43.31
N THR A 318 15.76 -11.75 42.77
CA THR A 318 17.19 -11.64 42.40
C THR A 318 17.37 -10.98 41.02
N ALA A 319 18.52 -10.38 40.72
CA ALA A 319 18.77 -9.81 39.40
C ALA A 319 18.79 -10.91 38.32
N GLY A 320 18.01 -10.76 37.25
CA GLY A 320 18.08 -11.63 36.07
C GLY A 320 19.42 -11.47 35.34
N SER A 321 19.85 -12.48 34.57
CA SER A 321 21.05 -12.36 33.74
C SER A 321 20.85 -11.35 32.62
N CYS A 322 21.83 -10.47 32.41
CA CYS A 322 21.90 -9.55 31.29
C CYS A 322 23.21 -9.73 30.51
N GLY A 323 23.21 -9.38 29.24
CA GLY A 323 24.40 -9.49 28.40
C GLY A 323 24.10 -9.20 26.94
N MET A 324 25.02 -9.57 26.06
CA MET A 324 24.90 -9.36 24.62
C MET A 324 24.97 -10.69 23.89
N ALA A 325 24.05 -10.94 22.96
CA ALA A 325 24.02 -12.16 22.16
C ALA A 325 23.31 -11.92 20.82
N TRP A 326 23.64 -12.72 19.81
CA TRP A 326 22.86 -12.81 18.59
C TRP A 326 21.60 -13.63 18.83
N VAL A 327 20.44 -13.02 18.60
CA VAL A 327 19.13 -13.64 18.87
C VAL A 327 18.29 -13.60 17.60
N CYS A 328 17.48 -14.66 17.37
CA CYS A 328 16.54 -14.67 16.26
C CYS A 328 15.40 -13.67 16.53
N VAL A 329 15.15 -12.74 15.62
CA VAL A 329 14.16 -11.67 15.79
C VAL A 329 13.04 -11.74 14.74
N GLU A 330 12.67 -12.96 14.37
CA GLU A 330 11.51 -13.21 13.51
C GLU A 330 10.22 -12.99 14.33
N ASP A 331 9.19 -12.41 13.71
CA ASP A 331 7.97 -11.94 14.38
C ASP A 331 7.23 -13.03 15.19
N GLU A 332 7.45 -14.30 14.85
CA GLU A 332 6.88 -15.43 15.59
C GLU A 332 7.53 -15.65 16.98
N PHE A 333 8.73 -15.12 17.21
CA PHE A 333 9.50 -15.32 18.44
C PHE A 333 9.52 -14.11 19.36
N ILE A 334 9.16 -12.92 18.87
CA ILE A 334 9.30 -11.68 19.62
C ILE A 334 8.04 -10.81 19.58
N LYS A 335 7.80 -10.06 20.66
CA LYS A 335 6.84 -8.97 20.72
C LYS A 335 7.60 -7.65 20.74
N VAL A 336 7.45 -6.85 19.70
CA VAL A 336 8.15 -5.57 19.53
C VAL A 336 7.44 -4.42 20.26
N ASN A 337 8.22 -3.58 20.93
CA ASN A 337 7.88 -2.27 21.44
C ASN A 337 8.87 -1.25 20.81
N THR A 338 8.35 -0.28 20.05
CA THR A 338 9.19 0.68 19.32
C THR A 338 9.56 1.90 20.19
N ARG A 339 10.82 2.32 20.15
CA ARG A 339 11.29 3.60 20.75
C ARG A 339 11.32 4.73 19.71
N THR A 340 11.55 5.96 20.16
CA THR A 340 11.86 7.07 19.25
C THR A 340 13.10 6.75 18.41
N PRO A 341 13.07 6.93 17.08
CA PRO A 341 14.23 6.71 16.22
C PRO A 341 15.47 7.50 16.65
N SER A 342 16.66 6.89 16.58
CA SER A 342 17.91 7.57 16.96
C SER A 342 18.46 8.50 15.85
N HIS A 343 18.18 8.19 14.58
CA HIS A 343 18.72 8.89 13.40
C HIS A 343 17.88 10.09 12.92
N LEU A 344 17.17 10.75 13.83
CA LEU A 344 16.38 11.94 13.49
C LEU A 344 17.29 13.16 13.27
N GLY A 345 17.02 13.93 12.21
CA GLY A 345 17.66 15.21 11.91
C GLY A 345 18.81 15.17 10.92
N GLU A 346 19.19 13.99 10.43
CA GLU A 346 20.30 13.81 9.48
C GLU A 346 19.93 12.89 8.32
N LEU A 347 20.76 12.92 7.27
CA LEU A 347 20.73 11.93 6.21
C LEU A 347 21.27 10.61 6.74
N TYR A 348 20.50 9.54 6.63
CA TYR A 348 20.89 8.21 7.05
C TYR A 348 20.88 7.25 5.85
N VAL A 349 22.07 6.80 5.45
CA VAL A 349 22.23 5.71 4.48
C VAL A 349 22.35 4.41 5.25
N LEU A 350 21.39 3.50 5.07
CA LEU A 350 21.29 2.31 5.90
C LEU A 350 22.48 1.37 5.66
N PRO A 351 23.14 0.87 6.72
CA PRO A 351 24.18 -0.15 6.58
C PRO A 351 23.59 -1.49 6.10
N SER A 352 22.37 -1.83 6.55
CA SER A 352 21.57 -2.96 6.06
C SER A 352 20.21 -2.45 5.58
N PRO A 353 19.85 -2.62 4.30
CA PRO A 353 18.55 -2.16 3.79
C PRO A 353 17.36 -2.82 4.48
N VAL A 354 16.31 -2.03 4.76
CA VAL A 354 15.09 -2.52 5.43
C VAL A 354 14.06 -2.95 4.39
N PRO A 355 13.58 -4.21 4.38
CA PRO A 355 12.54 -4.64 3.45
C PRO A 355 11.27 -3.81 3.59
N ILE A 356 10.62 -3.51 2.47
CA ILE A 356 9.32 -2.83 2.43
C ILE A 356 8.44 -3.46 1.36
N ALA A 357 7.19 -3.74 1.70
CA ALA A 357 6.24 -4.34 0.77
C ALA A 357 5.50 -3.27 -0.06
N ALA A 358 5.08 -3.62 -1.28
CA ALA A 358 4.18 -2.77 -2.04
C ALA A 358 2.91 -2.45 -1.24
N GLY A 359 2.56 -1.17 -1.11
CA GLY A 359 1.42 -0.70 -0.33
C GLY A 359 1.70 -0.49 1.16
N GLU A 360 2.92 -0.76 1.64
CA GLU A 360 3.34 -0.42 3.00
C GLU A 360 3.58 1.09 3.14
N THR A 361 3.47 1.61 4.36
CA THR A 361 3.52 3.05 4.63
C THR A 361 4.93 3.63 4.44
N ILE A 362 5.00 4.68 3.63
CA ILE A 362 6.18 5.53 3.48
C ILE A 362 6.09 6.74 4.40
N GLY A 363 4.94 7.40 4.49
CA GLY A 363 4.78 8.58 5.34
C GLY A 363 3.57 9.41 4.93
N TYR A 364 3.51 10.66 5.38
CA TYR A 364 2.44 11.60 5.04
C TYR A 364 3.00 12.81 4.29
N LEU A 365 2.11 13.63 3.71
CA LEU A 365 2.49 14.85 3.00
C LEU A 365 3.13 15.86 3.96
N GLY A 366 4.36 16.29 3.66
CA GLY A 366 5.03 17.35 4.41
C GLY A 366 4.69 18.73 3.87
N LEU A 367 4.79 19.74 4.72
CA LEU A 367 4.61 21.14 4.36
C LEU A 367 5.77 21.65 3.49
N VAL A 368 5.42 22.45 2.49
CA VAL A 368 6.33 23.29 1.70
C VAL A 368 5.72 24.68 1.63
N GLU A 369 6.36 25.66 2.27
CA GLU A 369 6.03 27.08 2.18
C GLU A 369 7.04 27.78 1.27
N MET A 370 6.54 28.58 0.32
CA MET A 370 7.34 29.37 -0.61
C MET A 370 6.89 30.84 -0.58
N PRO A 371 7.76 31.78 -1.00
CA PRO A 371 7.37 33.17 -1.18
C PRO A 371 6.14 33.30 -2.09
N GLY A 372 5.16 34.09 -1.68
CA GLY A 372 3.94 34.34 -2.46
C GLY A 372 4.13 35.39 -3.54
N SER A 373 5.05 36.33 -3.33
CA SER A 373 5.47 37.37 -4.28
C SER A 373 6.85 37.91 -3.90
N LEU A 374 7.46 38.75 -4.75
CA LEU A 374 8.75 39.40 -4.47
C LEU A 374 8.71 40.38 -3.30
N ILE A 375 7.53 40.96 -3.01
CA ILE A 375 7.30 41.90 -1.91
C ILE A 375 6.82 41.21 -0.63
N GLY A 376 6.92 39.87 -0.57
CA GLY A 376 6.51 39.07 0.58
C GLY A 376 5.19 38.32 0.39
N GLY A 377 4.65 37.81 1.49
CA GLY A 377 3.53 36.87 1.51
C GLY A 377 3.97 35.43 1.33
N LYS A 378 3.05 34.50 1.61
CA LYS A 378 3.36 33.07 1.72
C LYS A 378 2.37 32.21 0.96
N GLN A 379 2.89 31.26 0.19
CA GLN A 379 2.12 30.15 -0.37
C GLN A 379 2.47 28.88 0.39
N SER A 380 1.45 28.14 0.83
CA SER A 380 1.61 26.91 1.62
C SER A 380 0.95 25.74 0.91
N LYS A 381 1.63 24.60 0.88
CA LYS A 381 1.12 23.36 0.29
C LYS A 381 1.66 22.16 1.05
N HIS A 382 0.83 21.16 1.38
CA HIS A 382 1.37 19.87 1.82
C HIS A 382 1.52 18.98 0.61
N GLN A 383 2.71 18.43 0.38
CA GLN A 383 2.94 17.59 -0.79
C GLN A 383 4.01 16.54 -0.53
N VAL A 384 4.01 15.52 -1.38
CA VAL A 384 5.15 14.63 -1.61
C VAL A 384 5.56 14.78 -3.06
N HIS A 385 6.86 14.81 -3.32
CA HIS A 385 7.41 14.64 -4.67
C HIS A 385 7.86 13.18 -4.81
N LEU A 386 7.29 12.46 -5.78
CA LEU A 386 7.60 11.06 -6.06
C LEU A 386 8.36 10.94 -7.38
N GLU A 387 9.59 10.41 -7.33
CA GLU A 387 10.37 10.06 -8.53
C GLU A 387 10.61 8.56 -8.64
N VAL A 388 10.77 8.09 -9.88
CA VAL A 388 11.22 6.73 -10.17
C VAL A 388 12.36 6.80 -11.18
N PHE A 389 13.52 6.25 -10.83
CA PHE A 389 14.71 6.36 -11.66
C PHE A 389 15.62 5.13 -11.62
N THR A 390 16.50 5.00 -12.62
CA THR A 390 17.54 3.98 -12.65
C THR A 390 18.83 4.49 -13.30
N GLN A 391 19.93 3.83 -12.95
CA GLN A 391 21.22 3.91 -13.66
C GLN A 391 21.70 2.52 -14.08
N ASP A 392 20.85 1.49 -13.96
CA ASP A 392 21.22 0.11 -14.29
C ASP A 392 21.22 -0.07 -15.81
N PRO A 393 22.37 -0.41 -16.43
CA PRO A 393 22.46 -0.58 -17.88
C PRO A 393 21.60 -1.74 -18.40
N ARG A 394 21.20 -2.69 -17.55
CA ARG A 394 20.32 -3.79 -17.93
C ARG A 394 18.90 -3.35 -18.28
N LEU A 395 18.56 -2.07 -18.05
CA LEU A 395 17.32 -1.49 -18.56
C LEU A 395 17.15 -1.73 -20.07
N ASP A 396 18.23 -1.64 -20.86
CA ASP A 396 18.14 -1.83 -22.31
C ASP A 396 17.71 -3.25 -22.69
N ASP A 397 18.19 -4.26 -21.96
CA ASP A 397 17.79 -5.66 -22.15
C ASP A 397 16.29 -5.86 -21.83
N VAL A 398 15.77 -5.16 -20.80
CA VAL A 398 14.35 -5.20 -20.42
C VAL A 398 13.49 -4.54 -21.48
N LEU A 399 13.87 -3.35 -21.96
CA LEU A 399 13.12 -2.63 -23.00
C LEU A 399 13.08 -3.40 -24.32
N ALA A 400 14.18 -4.04 -24.68
CA ALA A 400 14.28 -4.90 -25.86
C ALA A 400 13.60 -6.27 -25.68
N ASN A 401 13.08 -6.59 -24.50
CA ASN A 401 12.54 -7.90 -24.13
C ASN A 401 13.50 -9.05 -24.50
N LYS A 402 14.79 -8.92 -24.16
CA LYS A 402 15.84 -9.85 -24.60
C LYS A 402 15.61 -11.29 -24.16
N ALA A 403 14.98 -11.50 -23.00
CA ALA A 403 14.59 -12.82 -22.52
C ALA A 403 13.40 -13.44 -23.29
N GLY A 404 12.71 -12.67 -24.13
CA GLY A 404 11.52 -13.11 -24.85
C GLY A 404 10.34 -13.42 -23.92
N THR A 405 10.21 -12.67 -22.82
CA THR A 405 9.17 -12.90 -21.81
C THR A 405 7.79 -12.67 -22.41
N LYS A 406 6.88 -13.60 -22.14
CA LYS A 406 5.47 -13.58 -22.58
C LYS A 406 4.54 -13.52 -21.38
N GLY A 407 3.30 -13.04 -21.62
CA GLY A 407 2.23 -13.03 -20.63
C GLY A 407 1.84 -11.63 -20.18
N GLY A 408 0.92 -11.56 -19.22
CA GLY A 408 0.37 -10.29 -18.73
C GLY A 408 -0.64 -9.65 -19.69
N ALA A 409 -0.74 -8.32 -19.68
CA ALA A 409 -1.64 -7.60 -20.58
C ALA A 409 -1.26 -7.85 -22.04
N THR A 410 -2.26 -8.04 -22.90
CA THR A 410 -2.07 -8.20 -24.34
C THR A 410 -2.37 -6.89 -25.03
N TYR A 411 -1.57 -6.51 -26.00
CA TYR A 411 -1.82 -5.34 -26.85
C TYR A 411 -2.04 -5.80 -28.29
N ALA A 412 -2.89 -5.11 -29.03
CA ALA A 412 -3.01 -5.28 -30.48
C ALA A 412 -2.46 -4.03 -31.17
N LYS A 413 -1.40 -4.21 -31.96
CA LYS A 413 -0.96 -3.19 -32.91
C LYS A 413 -1.77 -3.35 -34.18
N VAL A 414 -2.64 -2.37 -34.43
CA VAL A 414 -3.62 -2.39 -35.52
C VAL A 414 -3.12 -1.46 -36.63
N PRO A 415 -2.85 -1.98 -37.84
CA PRO A 415 -2.52 -1.16 -39.00
C PRO A 415 -3.67 -0.21 -39.38
N ALA A 416 -3.34 0.87 -40.07
CA ALA A 416 -4.34 1.70 -40.74
C ALA A 416 -5.01 0.94 -41.90
N ASP A 417 -6.15 1.45 -42.35
CA ASP A 417 -6.87 1.02 -43.56
C ASP A 417 -7.51 -0.38 -43.54
N LEU A 418 -7.59 -1.04 -42.38
CA LEU A 418 -8.34 -2.28 -42.23
C LEU A 418 -9.85 -2.00 -42.16
N ILE A 419 -10.64 -2.83 -42.84
CA ILE A 419 -12.11 -2.73 -42.81
C ILE A 419 -12.62 -3.14 -41.43
N LEU A 420 -13.36 -2.25 -40.78
CA LEU A 420 -13.99 -2.52 -39.49
C LEU A 420 -15.24 -3.40 -39.67
N HIS A 421 -15.49 -4.27 -38.70
CA HIS A 421 -16.65 -5.15 -38.68
C HIS A 421 -17.44 -4.96 -37.38
N GLU A 422 -18.76 -5.04 -37.48
CA GLU A 422 -19.66 -4.98 -36.34
C GLU A 422 -20.44 -6.27 -36.19
N LYS A 423 -20.72 -6.66 -34.94
CA LYS A 423 -21.54 -7.81 -34.62
C LYS A 423 -23.00 -7.40 -34.56
N LYS A 424 -23.80 -7.81 -35.54
CA LYS A 424 -25.26 -7.57 -35.58
C LYS A 424 -26.03 -8.84 -35.24
N SER A 425 -27.16 -8.66 -34.55
CA SER A 425 -28.10 -9.76 -34.26
C SER A 425 -29.18 -9.78 -35.34
N GLU A 426 -29.25 -10.86 -36.11
CA GLU A 426 -30.25 -11.05 -37.16
C GLU A 426 -30.88 -12.43 -36.96
N GLY A 427 -32.18 -12.47 -36.63
CA GLY A 427 -32.91 -13.73 -36.37
C GLY A 427 -32.36 -14.55 -35.18
N GLY A 428 -31.78 -13.92 -34.16
CA GLY A 428 -31.21 -14.61 -32.99
C GLY A 428 -29.81 -15.20 -33.21
N LYS A 429 -29.22 -15.01 -34.40
CA LYS A 429 -27.83 -15.41 -34.71
C LYS A 429 -26.97 -14.16 -34.87
N SER A 430 -25.76 -14.20 -34.30
CA SER A 430 -24.78 -13.12 -34.47
C SER A 430 -24.12 -13.22 -35.84
N LYS A 431 -24.16 -12.13 -36.62
CA LYS A 431 -23.52 -12.00 -37.92
C LYS A 431 -22.53 -10.83 -37.89
N TRP A 432 -21.34 -11.05 -38.43
CA TRP A 432 -20.31 -10.03 -38.58
C TRP A 432 -20.53 -9.30 -39.90
N VAL A 433 -20.67 -7.98 -39.84
CA VAL A 433 -20.97 -7.15 -41.01
C VAL A 433 -19.87 -6.10 -41.16
N ALA A 434 -19.26 -6.03 -42.34
CA ALA A 434 -18.30 -5.00 -42.69
C ALA A 434 -18.94 -3.61 -42.66
N THR A 435 -18.25 -2.64 -42.09
CA THR A 435 -18.67 -1.24 -42.05
C THR A 435 -17.99 -0.45 -43.17
N LYS A 436 -18.38 0.81 -43.34
CA LYS A 436 -17.71 1.74 -44.26
C LYS A 436 -16.45 2.36 -43.67
N ASP A 437 -16.27 2.22 -42.36
CA ASP A 437 -15.16 2.83 -41.62
C ASP A 437 -13.92 1.94 -41.72
N LYS A 438 -12.75 2.58 -41.72
CA LYS A 438 -11.47 1.90 -41.67
C LYS A 438 -10.72 2.23 -40.38
N THR A 439 -9.80 1.35 -40.00
CA THR A 439 -8.89 1.60 -38.87
C THR A 439 -7.94 2.76 -39.17
N GLN A 440 -7.59 3.49 -38.13
CA GLN A 440 -6.35 4.26 -38.08
C GLN A 440 -5.27 3.38 -37.45
N GLU A 441 -4.00 3.72 -37.65
CA GLU A 441 -2.93 3.05 -36.92
C GLU A 441 -3.12 3.31 -35.42
N VAL A 442 -3.31 2.24 -34.65
CA VAL A 442 -3.62 2.35 -33.23
C VAL A 442 -3.08 1.15 -32.46
N LEU A 443 -2.63 1.41 -31.23
CA LEU A 443 -2.29 0.38 -30.27
C LEU A 443 -3.44 0.24 -29.27
N VAL A 444 -4.07 -0.93 -29.24
CA VAL A 444 -5.21 -1.20 -28.35
C VAL A 444 -4.75 -2.06 -27.19
N GLU A 445 -4.90 -1.55 -25.97
CA GLU A 445 -4.58 -2.27 -24.74
C GLU A 445 -5.71 -3.23 -24.34
N SER A 446 -5.35 -4.45 -23.97
CA SER A 446 -6.24 -5.51 -23.51
C SER A 446 -7.50 -5.68 -24.38
N PRO A 447 -7.35 -5.81 -25.72
CA PRO A 447 -8.49 -5.84 -26.61
C PRO A 447 -9.34 -7.10 -26.36
N LYS A 448 -10.66 -6.94 -26.39
CA LYS A 448 -11.58 -8.07 -26.36
C LYS A 448 -11.38 -8.92 -27.60
N GLN A 449 -11.27 -10.24 -27.41
CA GLN A 449 -11.15 -11.20 -28.50
C GLN A 449 -12.40 -12.10 -28.53
N GLU A 450 -12.92 -12.36 -29.73
CA GLU A 450 -14.10 -13.20 -29.95
C GLU A 450 -13.88 -14.21 -31.07
N LYS A 451 -14.66 -15.29 -31.03
CA LYS A 451 -14.74 -16.29 -32.10
C LYS A 451 -16.14 -16.29 -32.69
N ASP A 452 -16.23 -16.34 -34.00
CA ASP A 452 -17.52 -16.53 -34.67
C ASP A 452 -17.86 -18.02 -34.88
N ALA A 453 -19.03 -18.29 -35.47
CA ALA A 453 -19.50 -19.65 -35.72
C ALA A 453 -18.59 -20.44 -36.70
N ALA A 454 -17.82 -19.72 -37.55
CA ALA A 454 -16.83 -20.30 -38.45
C ALA A 454 -15.43 -20.43 -37.80
N LYS A 455 -15.31 -20.15 -36.50
CA LYS A 455 -14.06 -20.11 -35.71
C LYS A 455 -13.07 -19.03 -36.15
N GLN A 456 -13.48 -18.04 -36.95
CA GLN A 456 -12.66 -16.86 -37.21
C GLN A 456 -12.49 -16.08 -35.91
N GLU A 457 -11.24 -15.72 -35.60
CA GLU A 457 -10.92 -14.90 -34.44
C GLU A 457 -10.97 -13.41 -34.81
N TRP A 458 -11.60 -12.63 -33.94
CA TRP A 458 -11.85 -11.20 -34.09
C TRP A 458 -11.27 -10.45 -32.90
N VAL A 459 -10.69 -9.29 -33.15
CA VAL A 459 -10.09 -8.40 -32.14
C VAL A 459 -10.85 -7.08 -32.16
N CYS A 460 -11.40 -6.69 -31.00
CA CYS A 460 -12.07 -5.41 -30.84
C CYS A 460 -11.04 -4.28 -30.82
N VAL A 461 -11.22 -3.28 -31.68
CA VAL A 461 -10.27 -2.17 -31.84
C VAL A 461 -10.85 -0.81 -31.44
N SER A 462 -12.17 -0.64 -31.46
CA SER A 462 -12.86 0.54 -30.93
C SER A 462 -14.37 0.29 -30.82
N SER A 463 -15.03 0.67 -29.72
CA SER A 463 -16.50 0.72 -29.58
C SER A 463 -17.29 -0.41 -30.29
N ASP A 464 -17.01 -1.67 -29.95
CA ASP A 464 -17.62 -2.87 -30.58
C ASP A 464 -17.43 -3.00 -32.11
N LYS A 465 -16.37 -2.37 -32.63
CA LYS A 465 -15.83 -2.58 -33.97
C LYS A 465 -14.60 -3.46 -33.90
N TYR A 466 -14.53 -4.42 -34.81
CA TYR A 466 -13.57 -5.52 -34.79
C TYR A 466 -12.84 -5.62 -36.12
N VAL A 467 -11.64 -6.17 -36.07
CA VAL A 467 -10.86 -6.63 -37.24
C VAL A 467 -10.51 -8.09 -37.06
N LYS A 468 -10.12 -8.77 -38.14
CA LYS A 468 -9.67 -10.16 -38.03
C LYS A 468 -8.35 -10.22 -37.28
N LYS A 469 -8.20 -11.18 -36.38
CA LYS A 469 -6.98 -11.34 -35.57
C LYS A 469 -5.71 -11.52 -36.40
N GLU A 470 -5.80 -12.19 -37.55
CA GLU A 470 -4.67 -12.38 -38.48
C GLU A 470 -4.15 -11.08 -39.11
N GLN A 471 -4.93 -9.99 -39.04
CA GLN A 471 -4.57 -8.68 -39.58
C GLN A 471 -3.90 -7.78 -38.54
N VAL A 472 -3.73 -8.24 -37.29
CA VAL A 472 -3.13 -7.45 -36.20
C VAL A 472 -1.94 -8.18 -35.60
N GLU A 473 -0.92 -7.42 -35.18
CA GLU A 473 0.19 -7.96 -34.39
C GLU A 473 -0.21 -7.95 -32.91
N LEU A 474 -0.29 -9.13 -32.29
CA LEU A 474 -0.51 -9.24 -30.85
C LEU A 474 0.83 -9.16 -30.11
N LEU A 475 0.91 -8.23 -29.17
CA LEU A 475 2.08 -7.92 -28.39
C LEU A 475 1.86 -8.27 -26.91
N SER A 476 2.95 -8.63 -26.26
CA SER A 476 3.03 -8.83 -24.81
C SER A 476 3.21 -7.49 -24.11
N GLN A 477 2.77 -7.36 -22.84
CA GLN A 477 3.11 -6.20 -21.99
C GLN A 477 4.62 -5.99 -21.85
N HIS A 478 5.39 -7.05 -22.09
CA HIS A 478 6.83 -7.08 -22.00
C HIS A 478 7.51 -6.53 -23.27
N ASP A 479 6.77 -6.28 -24.35
CA ASP A 479 7.32 -5.72 -25.59
C ASP A 479 7.37 -4.18 -25.52
N TRP A 480 8.03 -3.64 -24.47
CA TRP A 480 8.05 -2.22 -24.10
C TRP A 480 8.23 -1.27 -25.30
N LEU A 481 9.27 -1.49 -26.11
CA LEU A 481 9.54 -0.65 -27.30
C LEU A 481 8.39 -0.73 -28.32
N LYS A 482 7.83 -1.92 -28.55
CA LYS A 482 6.74 -2.12 -29.52
C LYS A 482 5.41 -1.52 -29.04
N ILE A 483 5.19 -1.46 -27.72
CA ILE A 483 4.00 -0.83 -27.12
C ILE A 483 4.19 0.69 -26.88
N GLY A 484 5.29 1.26 -27.38
CA GLY A 484 5.50 2.70 -27.51
C GLY A 484 6.40 3.35 -26.46
N PHE A 485 7.09 2.56 -25.62
CA PHE A 485 8.12 3.12 -24.75
C PHE A 485 9.32 3.61 -25.53
N LYS A 486 9.87 4.75 -25.12
CA LYS A 486 11.03 5.37 -25.77
C LYS A 486 12.01 5.88 -24.74
N LYS A 487 13.29 5.55 -24.91
CA LYS A 487 14.39 6.21 -24.21
C LYS A 487 14.78 7.47 -24.96
N VAL A 488 14.94 8.56 -24.22
CA VAL A 488 15.45 9.83 -24.76
C VAL A 488 16.60 10.29 -23.89
N ASP A 489 17.74 10.54 -24.51
CA ASP A 489 18.89 11.10 -23.81
C ASP A 489 18.76 12.63 -23.77
N GLY A 490 18.52 13.18 -22.58
CA GLY A 490 18.54 14.61 -22.29
C GLY A 490 19.79 15.04 -21.52
N SER A 491 20.82 14.19 -21.45
CA SER A 491 22.13 14.54 -20.86
C SER A 491 22.80 15.68 -21.61
N GLY A 492 23.61 16.47 -20.90
CA GLY A 492 24.22 17.70 -21.44
C GLY A 492 23.36 18.96 -21.32
N SER A 493 22.17 18.86 -20.73
CA SER A 493 21.45 20.03 -20.20
C SER A 493 21.98 20.39 -18.81
N ASP A 494 21.97 21.66 -18.44
CA ASP A 494 22.28 22.16 -17.08
C ASP A 494 21.08 22.07 -16.13
N GLY A 495 20.16 21.12 -16.38
CA GLY A 495 18.86 21.03 -15.72
C GLY A 495 17.75 21.84 -16.43
N TYR A 496 18.12 22.65 -17.42
CA TYR A 496 17.22 23.33 -18.35
C TYR A 496 17.29 22.73 -19.74
N LEU A 497 16.19 22.80 -20.48
CA LEU A 497 16.30 22.74 -21.95
C LEU A 497 17.15 23.96 -22.37
N ASP A 498 18.37 23.73 -22.85
CA ASP A 498 19.21 24.77 -23.45
C ASP A 498 18.38 25.50 -24.51
N PRO A 499 18.05 26.80 -24.34
CA PRO A 499 17.23 27.52 -25.31
C PRO A 499 17.96 27.73 -26.64
N ASP A 500 19.30 27.62 -26.67
CA ASP A 500 20.13 27.84 -27.85
C ASP A 500 20.42 26.54 -28.63
N ALA A 501 20.21 25.36 -28.03
CA ALA A 501 20.38 24.06 -28.69
C ALA A 501 19.57 22.89 -28.08
N PRO A 502 18.23 22.98 -27.93
CA PRO A 502 17.45 21.89 -27.35
C PRO A 502 17.44 20.68 -28.29
N PRO A 503 17.51 19.42 -27.79
CA PRO A 503 17.41 18.25 -28.64
C PRO A 503 16.12 18.28 -29.47
N THR A 504 16.18 17.92 -30.75
CA THR A 504 15.08 18.09 -31.71
C THR A 504 13.74 17.53 -31.23
N PHE A 505 13.78 16.36 -30.57
CA PHE A 505 12.60 15.73 -29.96
C PHE A 505 11.88 16.66 -28.96
N PHE A 506 12.63 17.39 -28.14
CA PHE A 506 12.06 18.28 -27.13
C PHE A 506 11.56 19.58 -27.75
N THR A 507 12.23 20.10 -28.77
CA THR A 507 11.73 21.25 -29.54
C THR A 507 10.37 20.94 -30.16
N GLU A 508 10.16 19.73 -30.66
CA GLU A 508 8.86 19.28 -31.18
C GLU A 508 7.83 19.09 -30.06
N LEU A 509 8.23 18.52 -28.92
CA LEU A 509 7.35 18.34 -27.76
C LEU A 509 6.88 19.69 -27.18
N VAL A 510 7.81 20.63 -26.96
CA VAL A 510 7.53 21.99 -26.48
C VAL A 510 6.61 22.72 -27.46
N LYS A 511 6.93 22.71 -28.76
CA LYS A 511 6.06 23.31 -29.80
C LYS A 511 4.66 22.70 -29.83
N SER A 512 4.51 21.44 -29.46
CA SER A 512 3.19 20.78 -29.44
C SER A 512 2.32 21.21 -28.26
N PHE A 513 2.91 21.72 -27.18
CA PHE A 513 2.22 22.13 -25.95
C PHE A 513 2.16 23.64 -25.75
N ASP A 514 3.09 24.40 -26.36
CA ASP A 514 3.17 25.86 -26.35
C ASP A 514 2.05 26.46 -27.22
N THR A 515 0.94 26.78 -26.55
CA THR A 515 -0.29 27.24 -27.22
C THR A 515 -0.25 28.72 -27.58
N ASP A 516 0.45 29.52 -26.78
CA ASP A 516 0.59 30.96 -27.01
C ASP A 516 1.79 31.31 -27.91
N LYS A 517 2.64 30.31 -28.21
CA LYS A 517 3.80 30.38 -29.11
C LYS A 517 4.88 31.32 -28.61
N ASN A 518 5.01 31.47 -27.30
CA ASN A 518 6.01 32.34 -26.69
C ASN A 518 7.39 31.65 -26.54
N GLY A 519 7.49 30.34 -26.80
CA GLY A 519 8.71 29.54 -26.70
C GLY A 519 9.02 28.97 -25.30
N GLU A 520 8.20 29.24 -24.30
CA GLU A 520 8.34 28.83 -22.89
C GLU A 520 7.05 28.15 -22.38
N LEU A 521 7.16 26.93 -21.85
CA LEU A 521 5.98 26.25 -21.31
C LEU A 521 5.56 26.78 -19.94
N SER A 522 4.35 27.33 -19.88
CA SER A 522 3.71 27.69 -18.62
C SER A 522 3.08 26.49 -17.90
N SER A 523 2.88 26.61 -16.58
CA SER A 523 2.13 25.62 -15.78
C SER A 523 0.75 25.28 -16.39
N LYS A 524 0.08 26.27 -16.97
CA LYS A 524 -1.27 26.11 -17.54
C LYS A 524 -1.24 25.30 -18.82
N GLU A 525 -0.24 25.51 -19.67
CA GLU A 525 -0.07 24.79 -20.93
C GLU A 525 0.30 23.33 -20.69
N ILE A 526 1.22 23.08 -19.76
CA ILE A 526 1.57 21.72 -19.34
C ILE A 526 0.33 20.99 -18.80
N GLN A 527 -0.45 21.65 -17.94
CA GLN A 527 -1.69 21.08 -17.43
C GLN A 527 -2.70 20.79 -18.54
N ALA A 528 -2.91 21.71 -19.48
CA ALA A 528 -3.83 21.52 -20.60
C ALA A 528 -3.37 20.37 -21.52
N ALA A 529 -2.07 20.27 -21.79
CA ALA A 529 -1.49 19.19 -22.57
C ALA A 529 -1.67 17.82 -21.88
N LEU A 530 -1.48 17.75 -20.57
CA LEU A 530 -1.66 16.52 -19.77
C LEU A 530 -3.14 16.12 -19.60
N GLN A 531 -4.08 17.06 -19.74
CA GLN A 531 -5.51 16.75 -19.81
C GLN A 531 -5.90 16.12 -21.16
N ASN A 532 -5.09 16.32 -22.22
CA ASN A 532 -5.26 15.60 -23.47
C ASN A 532 -4.72 14.17 -23.34
N SER A 533 -5.64 13.20 -23.39
CA SER A 533 -5.31 11.77 -23.21
C SER A 533 -4.26 11.21 -24.18
N GLY A 534 -4.16 11.76 -25.40
CA GLY A 534 -3.14 11.35 -26.38
C GLY A 534 -1.74 11.78 -25.99
N ASN A 535 -1.58 13.04 -25.59
CA ASN A 535 -0.31 13.63 -25.16
C ASN A 535 0.17 13.01 -23.84
N ALA A 536 -0.74 12.87 -22.87
CA ALA A 536 -0.44 12.23 -21.59
C ALA A 536 0.05 10.78 -21.78
N GLY A 537 -0.61 10.01 -22.66
CA GLY A 537 -0.20 8.63 -22.95
C GLY A 537 1.18 8.51 -23.59
N GLN A 538 1.61 9.50 -24.38
CA GLN A 538 2.95 9.54 -24.95
C GLN A 538 4.00 9.89 -23.88
N LEU A 539 3.76 10.93 -23.08
CA LEU A 539 4.66 11.36 -22.01
C LEU A 539 4.90 10.27 -20.97
N GLN A 540 3.85 9.53 -20.58
CA GLN A 540 3.94 8.44 -19.60
C GLN A 540 4.81 7.26 -20.05
N LYS A 541 5.12 7.18 -21.35
CA LYS A 541 5.96 6.13 -21.97
C LYS A 541 7.37 6.62 -22.32
N LEU A 542 7.70 7.86 -22.02
CA LEU A 542 9.06 8.35 -22.12
C LEU A 542 9.88 7.91 -20.91
N ILE A 543 11.15 7.58 -21.16
CA ILE A 543 12.16 7.32 -20.15
C ILE A 543 13.32 8.24 -20.49
N VAL A 544 13.55 9.27 -19.67
CA VAL A 544 14.44 10.36 -20.06
C VAL A 544 15.63 10.44 -19.13
N LYS A 545 16.82 10.50 -19.72
CA LYS A 545 18.06 10.73 -18.97
C LYS A 545 18.25 12.21 -18.76
N HIS A 546 18.31 12.67 -17.52
CA HIS A 546 18.63 14.06 -17.20
C HIS A 546 19.27 14.17 -15.81
N PRO A 547 19.89 15.31 -15.45
CA PRO A 547 20.38 15.56 -14.10
C PRO A 547 19.25 15.52 -13.08
N SER A 548 19.48 14.91 -11.92
CA SER A 548 18.53 14.92 -10.81
C SER A 548 18.58 16.25 -10.05
N GLU A 549 17.41 16.81 -9.75
CA GLU A 549 17.22 18.04 -8.96
C GLU A 549 17.68 17.92 -7.49
N TRP A 550 18.10 16.72 -7.06
CA TRP A 550 18.58 16.42 -5.71
C TRP A 550 20.09 16.13 -5.61
N TYR A 551 20.83 16.25 -6.73
CA TYR A 551 22.24 15.88 -6.79
C TYR A 551 23.19 17.02 -6.43
N GLU A 552 23.11 18.15 -7.10
CA GLU A 552 24.07 19.23 -6.92
C GLU A 552 23.60 20.25 -5.87
N LYS A 553 24.56 20.86 -5.20
CA LYS A 553 24.34 22.07 -4.40
C LYS A 553 24.27 23.30 -5.30
N SER A 554 23.69 24.38 -4.79
CA SER A 554 23.52 25.65 -5.50
C SER A 554 24.83 26.30 -5.95
N SER A 555 25.98 25.89 -5.41
CA SER A 555 27.32 26.34 -5.83
C SER A 555 27.81 25.71 -7.13
N ALA A 556 27.13 24.69 -7.65
CA ALA A 556 27.52 24.01 -8.89
C ALA A 556 27.23 24.88 -10.13
N SER A 557 27.98 24.64 -11.21
CA SER A 557 27.82 25.41 -12.45
C SER A 557 26.44 25.26 -13.09
N SER A 558 25.72 24.16 -12.81
CA SER A 558 24.35 23.95 -13.25
C SER A 558 23.35 24.94 -12.65
N TYR A 559 23.70 25.66 -11.58
CA TYR A 559 22.84 26.68 -10.98
C TYR A 559 23.23 28.11 -11.39
N LEU A 560 24.24 28.29 -12.25
CA LEU A 560 24.60 29.61 -12.79
C LEU A 560 23.46 30.25 -13.59
N TRP A 561 22.50 29.46 -14.09
CA TRP A 561 21.32 30.02 -14.75
C TRP A 561 20.45 30.83 -13.78
N LEU A 562 20.44 30.57 -12.46
CA LEU A 562 19.69 31.40 -11.51
C LEU A 562 20.20 32.84 -11.57
N ASP A 563 21.52 33.00 -11.65
CA ASP A 563 22.18 34.30 -11.76
C ASP A 563 21.92 34.95 -13.12
N LYS A 564 21.85 34.15 -14.21
CA LYS A 564 21.41 34.64 -15.53
C LYS A 564 19.94 35.09 -15.55
N LEU A 565 19.05 34.38 -14.84
CA LEU A 565 17.63 34.72 -14.74
C LEU A 565 17.45 36.08 -14.07
N MET A 566 18.26 36.38 -13.05
CA MET A 566 18.29 37.70 -12.40
C MET A 566 18.58 38.82 -13.39
N THR A 567 19.60 38.59 -14.22
CA THR A 567 20.01 39.54 -15.26
C THR A 567 18.90 39.78 -16.30
N LYS A 568 18.15 38.72 -16.67
CA LYS A 568 17.07 38.80 -17.66
C LYS A 568 15.83 39.53 -17.13
N ILE A 569 15.50 39.36 -15.85
CA ILE A 569 14.23 39.85 -15.27
C ILE A 569 14.34 41.27 -14.71
N GLY A 570 15.50 41.67 -14.16
CA GLY A 570 15.77 43.06 -13.75
C GLY A 570 14.81 43.64 -12.70
N LEU A 571 14.11 42.80 -11.94
CA LEU A 571 13.16 43.23 -10.91
C LEU A 571 13.88 43.51 -9.58
N PRO A 572 13.49 44.56 -8.83
CA PRO A 572 14.01 44.80 -7.49
C PRO A 572 13.73 43.61 -6.56
N ASP A 573 14.68 43.31 -5.66
CA ASP A 573 14.64 42.21 -4.69
C ASP A 573 14.62 40.79 -5.26
N PHE A 574 14.81 40.61 -6.57
CA PHE A 574 14.93 39.28 -7.19
C PHE A 574 16.18 38.53 -6.69
N ASP A 575 17.25 39.25 -6.36
CA ASP A 575 18.48 38.75 -5.73
C ASP A 575 18.19 38.02 -4.41
N LEU A 576 17.30 38.58 -3.59
CA LEU A 576 16.90 37.97 -2.33
C LEU A 576 16.13 36.65 -2.55
N LEU A 577 15.33 36.58 -3.62
CA LEU A 577 14.60 35.36 -3.98
C LEU A 577 15.55 34.27 -4.46
N VAL A 578 16.55 34.62 -5.27
CA VAL A 578 17.56 33.67 -5.73
C VAL A 578 18.41 33.17 -4.57
N ASP A 579 18.89 34.04 -3.69
CA ASP A 579 19.65 33.63 -2.50
C ASP A 579 18.84 32.72 -1.58
N HIS A 580 17.55 33.02 -1.38
CA HIS A 580 16.62 32.17 -0.64
C HIS A 580 16.48 30.78 -1.28
N GLU A 581 16.30 30.71 -2.60
CA GLU A 581 16.20 29.44 -3.31
C GLU A 581 17.52 28.65 -3.30
N LYS A 582 18.67 29.31 -3.43
CA LYS A 582 20.00 28.68 -3.32
C LYS A 582 20.20 28.02 -1.96
N GLN A 583 19.86 28.72 -0.87
CA GLN A 583 19.90 28.16 0.49
C GLN A 583 18.97 26.94 0.63
N ARG A 584 17.77 26.99 0.04
CA ARG A 584 16.81 25.89 0.07
C ARG A 584 17.34 24.68 -0.70
N ILE A 585 17.89 24.88 -1.89
CA ILE A 585 18.52 23.84 -2.73
C ILE A 585 19.61 23.10 -1.94
N ASP A 586 20.50 23.82 -1.28
CA ASP A 586 21.58 23.22 -0.48
C ASP A 586 21.06 22.33 0.66
N LYS A 587 19.87 22.65 1.21
CA LYS A 587 19.22 21.85 2.26
C LYS A 587 18.41 20.67 1.71
N LEU A 588 18.07 20.67 0.43
CA LEU A 588 17.37 19.57 -0.26
C LEU A 588 18.33 18.55 -0.85
N GLU A 589 19.56 18.94 -1.18
CA GLU A 589 20.60 18.02 -1.66
C GLU A 589 20.75 16.83 -0.70
N TRP A 590 20.78 15.64 -1.29
CA TRP A 590 21.07 14.42 -0.55
C TRP A 590 21.92 13.42 -1.32
N MET A 591 21.93 13.43 -2.66
CA MET A 591 22.56 12.36 -3.43
C MET A 591 24.08 12.40 -3.36
N GLN A 592 24.71 13.59 -3.45
CA GLN A 592 26.16 13.73 -3.28
C GLN A 592 26.56 13.36 -1.85
N SER A 593 25.76 13.81 -0.88
CA SER A 593 25.93 13.47 0.53
C SER A 593 25.76 11.97 0.81
N ALA A 594 24.99 11.24 -0.02
CA ALA A 594 24.76 9.81 0.07
C ALA A 594 25.74 8.96 -0.78
N ALA A 595 27.02 9.35 -0.84
CA ALA A 595 28.04 8.75 -1.71
C ALA A 595 28.14 7.20 -1.65
N LYS A 596 27.79 6.57 -0.52
CA LYS A 596 27.76 5.10 -0.36
C LYS A 596 26.79 4.41 -1.33
N LEU A 597 25.74 5.09 -1.78
CA LEU A 597 24.77 4.55 -2.75
C LEU A 597 25.30 4.53 -4.19
N LYS A 598 26.39 5.27 -4.47
CA LYS A 598 27.01 5.37 -5.80
C LYS A 598 26.03 5.76 -6.91
N LEU A 599 25.07 6.65 -6.61
CA LEU A 599 24.17 7.22 -7.61
C LEU A 599 24.88 8.36 -8.35
N GLY A 600 24.78 8.39 -9.67
CA GLY A 600 25.31 9.46 -10.51
C GLY A 600 24.41 10.69 -10.58
N ALA A 601 24.91 11.77 -11.18
CA ALA A 601 24.17 13.01 -11.39
C ALA A 601 23.01 12.85 -12.38
N GLU A 602 23.26 12.12 -13.48
CA GLU A 602 22.30 11.90 -14.55
C GLU A 602 21.72 10.49 -14.47
N LEU A 603 20.41 10.39 -14.36
CA LEU A 603 19.69 9.13 -14.18
C LEU A 603 18.60 9.00 -15.24
N TRP A 604 18.19 7.78 -15.54
CA TRP A 604 17.02 7.51 -16.38
C TRP A 604 15.76 7.61 -15.54
N HIS A 605 14.98 8.67 -15.72
CA HIS A 605 13.72 8.92 -15.02
C HIS A 605 12.55 8.31 -15.78
N PHE A 606 11.70 7.58 -15.06
CA PHE A 606 10.45 7.03 -15.55
C PHE A 606 9.28 7.89 -15.06
N PHE A 607 8.17 7.82 -15.80
CA PHE A 607 6.89 8.21 -15.22
C PHE A 607 6.63 7.40 -13.93
N PRO A 608 6.40 8.02 -12.77
CA PRO A 608 6.37 7.29 -11.49
C PRO A 608 5.31 6.19 -11.35
N LEU A 609 4.23 6.25 -12.14
CA LEU A 609 3.18 5.22 -12.14
C LEU A 609 3.36 4.19 -13.28
N VAL A 610 4.50 4.17 -13.96
CA VAL A 610 4.75 3.32 -15.14
C VAL A 610 4.48 1.85 -14.88
N PHE A 611 4.93 1.32 -13.74
CA PHE A 611 4.73 -0.09 -13.41
C PHE A 611 3.31 -0.40 -12.92
N CYS A 612 2.53 0.63 -12.56
CA CYS A 612 1.11 0.51 -12.28
C CYS A 612 0.27 0.44 -13.57
N LEU A 613 0.77 0.96 -14.72
CA LEU A 613 0.07 0.91 -16.02
C LEU A 613 -0.23 -0.54 -16.43
N ASN A 614 0.75 -1.42 -16.19
CA ASN A 614 0.68 -2.83 -16.61
C ASN A 614 0.05 -3.74 -15.55
N ASN A 615 -0.40 -3.17 -14.43
CA ASN A 615 -0.95 -3.91 -13.30
C ASN A 615 -2.46 -4.13 -13.47
N ASN A 616 -2.89 -4.53 -14.67
CA ASN A 616 -4.27 -4.92 -14.99
C ASN A 616 -4.61 -6.36 -14.57
N LYS A 617 -3.79 -6.97 -13.70
CA LYS A 617 -4.31 -8.06 -12.89
C LYS A 617 -5.36 -7.43 -12.00
N LYS A 618 -6.63 -7.75 -12.22
CA LYS A 618 -7.61 -7.84 -11.13
C LYS A 618 -6.97 -8.71 -10.04
N ARG A 619 -6.16 -8.10 -9.17
CA ARG A 619 -5.82 -8.68 -7.89
C ARG A 619 -7.07 -8.42 -7.08
N THR A 620 -7.98 -9.38 -7.14
CA THR A 620 -8.75 -9.71 -5.95
C THR A 620 -7.73 -9.78 -4.81
N ALA A 621 -7.91 -8.93 -3.80
CA ALA A 621 -7.06 -8.86 -2.62
C ALA A 621 -6.68 -10.28 -2.13
N PHE A 622 -5.40 -10.54 -1.84
CA PHE A 622 -5.06 -11.70 -1.00
C PHE A 622 -5.67 -11.45 0.39
N PRO A 623 -6.21 -12.48 1.06
CA PRO A 623 -7.22 -12.33 2.08
C PRO A 623 -6.63 -11.66 3.32
N LYS A 624 -7.46 -10.82 3.93
CA LYS A 624 -7.28 -10.21 5.25
C LYS A 624 -6.65 -11.23 6.22
N THR A 625 -5.50 -10.92 6.83
CA THR A 625 -4.95 -11.72 7.92
C THR A 625 -5.89 -11.56 9.11
N PHE A 626 -6.68 -12.58 9.40
CA PHE A 626 -7.62 -12.51 10.50
C PHE A 626 -6.89 -12.69 11.84
N THR A 627 -7.20 -11.85 12.82
CA THR A 627 -6.96 -12.24 14.22
C THR A 627 -7.84 -13.45 14.55
N ARG A 628 -7.52 -14.18 15.64
CA ARG A 628 -8.32 -15.33 16.06
C ARG A 628 -9.80 -14.96 16.25
N ALA A 629 -10.08 -13.82 16.85
CA ALA A 629 -11.44 -13.33 17.09
C ALA A 629 -12.14 -12.95 15.77
N GLU A 630 -11.47 -12.21 14.90
CA GLU A 630 -12.03 -11.86 13.59
C GLU A 630 -12.21 -13.08 12.69
N PHE A 631 -11.34 -14.09 12.80
CA PHE A 631 -11.50 -15.35 12.07
C PHE A 631 -12.71 -16.11 12.57
N ILE A 632 -12.87 -16.23 13.89
CA ILE A 632 -14.04 -16.86 14.52
C ILE A 632 -15.31 -16.14 14.09
N GLU A 633 -15.34 -14.80 14.18
CA GLU A 633 -16.48 -13.98 13.79
C GLU A 633 -16.77 -14.15 12.30
N PHE A 634 -15.76 -13.99 11.44
CA PHE A 634 -15.89 -14.16 10.00
C PHE A 634 -16.44 -15.53 9.61
N VAL A 635 -15.80 -16.62 10.04
CA VAL A 635 -16.25 -17.96 9.64
C VAL A 635 -17.60 -18.31 10.25
N TYR A 636 -17.95 -17.78 11.43
CA TYR A 636 -19.25 -18.03 12.03
C TYR A 636 -20.37 -17.25 11.34
N GLU A 637 -20.15 -15.97 11.00
CA GLU A 637 -21.11 -15.19 10.20
C GLU A 637 -21.31 -15.82 8.81
N SER A 638 -20.23 -16.16 8.10
CA SER A 638 -20.33 -16.86 6.80
C SER A 638 -20.95 -18.25 6.92
N ALA A 639 -20.73 -18.96 8.03
CA ALA A 639 -21.35 -20.25 8.28
C ALA A 639 -22.86 -20.14 8.54
N LYS A 640 -23.34 -19.07 9.18
CA LYS A 640 -24.78 -18.80 9.34
C LYS A 640 -25.46 -18.58 8.00
N GLU A 641 -24.83 -17.80 7.11
CA GLU A 641 -25.33 -17.62 5.74
C GLU A 641 -25.36 -18.96 4.98
N SER A 642 -24.32 -19.78 5.12
CA SER A 642 -24.26 -21.11 4.50
C SER A 642 -25.28 -22.09 5.09
N GLN A 643 -25.60 -22.00 6.38
CA GLN A 643 -26.59 -22.85 7.05
C GLN A 643 -28.01 -22.63 6.48
N GLU A 644 -28.40 -21.39 6.20
CA GLU A 644 -29.71 -21.08 5.61
C GLU A 644 -29.93 -21.83 4.27
N ILE A 645 -28.84 -22.09 3.55
CA ILE A 645 -28.87 -22.74 2.24
C ILE A 645 -28.69 -24.26 2.37
N SER A 646 -27.66 -24.69 3.08
CA SER A 646 -27.22 -26.09 3.13
C SER A 646 -27.87 -26.92 4.24
N ARG A 647 -28.46 -26.26 5.24
CA ARG A 647 -28.97 -26.84 6.49
C ARG A 647 -27.91 -27.55 7.35
N VAL A 648 -26.63 -27.40 7.04
CA VAL A 648 -25.55 -27.82 7.95
C VAL A 648 -25.43 -26.78 9.07
N PRO A 649 -25.45 -27.16 10.35
CA PRO A 649 -25.34 -26.20 11.45
C PRO A 649 -24.07 -25.33 11.35
N ALA A 650 -24.24 -24.02 11.53
CA ALA A 650 -23.19 -23.02 11.40
C ALA A 650 -22.08 -23.25 12.44
N GLU A 651 -22.47 -23.68 13.64
CA GLU A 651 -21.57 -24.01 14.73
C GLU A 651 -20.61 -25.14 14.35
N ILE A 652 -21.09 -26.14 13.60
CA ILE A 652 -20.27 -27.25 13.10
C ILE A 652 -19.32 -26.78 12.01
N THR A 653 -19.83 -26.03 11.05
CA THR A 653 -19.03 -25.49 9.95
C THR A 653 -17.90 -24.60 10.46
N ALA A 654 -18.20 -23.68 11.38
CA ALA A 654 -17.22 -22.79 12.00
C ALA A 654 -16.24 -23.55 12.91
N ALA A 655 -16.71 -24.46 13.76
CA ALA A 655 -15.84 -25.23 14.64
C ALA A 655 -14.85 -26.10 13.87
N GLN A 656 -15.26 -26.67 12.74
CA GLN A 656 -14.38 -27.43 11.87
C GLN A 656 -13.41 -26.52 11.11
N ALA A 657 -13.84 -25.38 10.56
CA ALA A 657 -12.92 -24.44 9.92
C ALA A 657 -11.81 -24.02 10.90
N ILE A 658 -12.19 -23.72 12.14
CA ILE A 658 -11.28 -23.42 13.25
C ILE A 658 -10.34 -24.59 13.54
N LEU A 659 -10.87 -25.80 13.69
CA LEU A 659 -10.09 -26.97 14.06
C LEU A 659 -9.08 -27.37 12.97
N GLU A 660 -9.53 -27.45 11.72
CA GLU A 660 -8.75 -27.97 10.58
C GLU A 660 -7.63 -27.01 10.17
N THR A 661 -7.83 -25.71 10.32
CA THR A 661 -6.84 -24.69 9.94
C THR A 661 -6.14 -24.03 11.11
N GLY A 662 -6.49 -24.40 12.34
CA GLY A 662 -6.00 -23.70 13.53
C GLY A 662 -6.31 -22.21 13.50
N TYR A 663 -7.59 -21.86 13.29
CA TYR A 663 -8.07 -20.48 13.14
C TYR A 663 -7.51 -19.74 11.90
N GLY A 664 -7.51 -20.41 10.75
CA GLY A 664 -7.12 -19.85 9.45
C GLY A 664 -5.61 -19.82 9.18
N LYS A 665 -4.80 -20.31 10.13
CA LYS A 665 -3.34 -20.22 10.08
C LYS A 665 -2.68 -21.27 9.21
N SER A 666 -3.29 -22.45 9.09
CA SER A 666 -2.71 -23.61 8.42
C SER A 666 -3.53 -24.03 7.20
N VAL A 667 -3.98 -23.05 6.43
CA VAL A 667 -4.63 -23.28 5.14
C VAL A 667 -3.58 -23.74 4.12
N PRO A 668 -3.83 -24.83 3.37
CA PRO A 668 -2.86 -25.38 2.44
C PRO A 668 -2.35 -24.38 1.41
N ILE A 669 -1.04 -24.42 1.15
CA ILE A 669 -0.37 -23.63 0.13
C ILE A 669 0.39 -24.61 -0.75
N ASP A 670 0.23 -24.48 -2.05
CA ASP A 670 0.87 -25.36 -3.02
C ASP A 670 2.40 -25.35 -2.87
N VAL A 671 3.00 -26.53 -2.72
CA VAL A 671 4.43 -26.66 -2.42
C VAL A 671 5.33 -26.35 -3.61
N HIS A 672 4.78 -26.27 -4.83
CA HIS A 672 5.54 -26.01 -6.06
C HIS A 672 5.34 -24.59 -6.57
N THR A 673 4.13 -24.04 -6.44
CA THR A 673 3.71 -22.76 -7.02
C THR A 673 3.49 -21.67 -5.98
N GLY A 674 3.43 -22.02 -4.69
CA GLY A 674 3.15 -21.08 -3.59
C GLY A 674 1.74 -20.50 -3.61
N VAL A 675 0.83 -21.09 -4.40
CA VAL A 675 -0.56 -20.64 -4.51
C VAL A 675 -1.32 -21.00 -3.24
N TYR A 676 -1.97 -20.00 -2.64
CA TYR A 676 -2.84 -20.17 -1.48
C TYR A 676 -4.14 -20.87 -1.89
N SER A 677 -4.47 -21.99 -1.26
CA SER A 677 -5.61 -22.80 -1.68
C SER A 677 -6.96 -22.29 -1.19
N TYR A 678 -6.99 -21.42 -0.18
CA TYR A 678 -8.20 -21.05 0.57
C TYR A 678 -8.98 -22.24 1.18
N ASN A 679 -8.43 -23.46 1.18
CA ASN A 679 -9.12 -24.67 1.64
C ASN A 679 -9.17 -24.74 3.16
N LEU A 680 -10.32 -24.39 3.75
CA LEU A 680 -10.53 -24.33 5.19
C LEU A 680 -10.75 -25.69 5.87
N PHE A 681 -10.86 -26.79 5.11
CA PHE A 681 -11.36 -28.07 5.65
C PHE A 681 -10.51 -29.28 5.25
N GLY A 682 -9.35 -29.06 4.64
CA GLY A 682 -8.43 -30.13 4.27
C GLY A 682 -9.02 -31.13 3.26
N ILE A 683 -9.95 -30.71 2.40
CA ILE A 683 -10.61 -31.62 1.46
C ILE A 683 -9.64 -32.00 0.33
N LYS A 684 -9.36 -33.30 0.19
CA LYS A 684 -8.52 -33.84 -0.89
C LYS A 684 -9.18 -33.69 -2.27
N ALA A 685 -8.37 -33.52 -3.31
CA ALA A 685 -8.84 -33.20 -4.66
C ALA A 685 -9.61 -34.35 -5.30
N HIS A 686 -9.16 -35.61 -5.13
CA HIS A 686 -9.77 -36.80 -5.74
C HIS A 686 -10.12 -36.62 -7.24
N GLY A 687 -9.18 -36.08 -8.03
CA GLY A 687 -9.37 -35.85 -9.47
C GLY A 687 -10.00 -34.50 -9.84
N HIS A 688 -10.29 -33.62 -8.87
CA HIS A 688 -10.74 -32.24 -9.13
C HIS A 688 -9.65 -31.43 -9.86
N PRO A 689 -10.00 -30.62 -10.90
CA PRO A 689 -9.02 -29.97 -11.76
C PRO A 689 -8.24 -28.84 -11.06
N ASP A 690 -8.89 -28.14 -10.12
CA ASP A 690 -8.26 -27.10 -9.31
C ASP A 690 -7.78 -27.70 -7.98
N PHE A 691 -6.47 -27.89 -7.87
CA PHE A 691 -5.82 -28.46 -6.70
C PHE A 691 -4.49 -27.77 -6.39
N VAL A 692 -4.06 -27.92 -5.14
CA VAL A 692 -2.69 -27.68 -4.70
C VAL A 692 -2.05 -29.00 -4.28
N GLU A 693 -0.77 -29.17 -4.55
CA GLU A 693 0.04 -30.28 -4.05
C GLU A 693 0.64 -29.89 -2.71
N ILE A 694 0.41 -30.68 -1.68
CA ILE A 694 0.96 -30.44 -0.34
C ILE A 694 1.51 -31.72 0.26
N TYR A 695 2.58 -31.59 1.04
CA TYR A 695 3.09 -32.70 1.81
C TYR A 695 2.15 -32.97 3.01
N THR A 696 1.57 -34.16 3.04
CA THR A 696 0.77 -34.66 4.15
C THR A 696 1.43 -35.91 4.76
N HIS A 697 0.85 -36.48 5.81
CA HIS A 697 1.33 -37.71 6.43
C HIS A 697 0.25 -38.78 6.42
N GLU A 698 0.57 -39.95 5.90
CA GLU A 698 -0.29 -41.14 5.90
C GLU A 698 0.35 -42.24 6.77
N TYR A 699 -0.44 -43.21 7.22
CA TYR A 699 0.07 -44.36 7.97
C TYR A 699 -0.01 -45.62 7.12
N GLU A 700 1.13 -46.08 6.62
CA GLU A 700 1.22 -47.35 5.91
C GLU A 700 1.82 -48.41 6.85
N ARG A 701 1.06 -49.50 7.07
CA ARG A 701 1.43 -50.59 7.99
C ARG A 701 1.83 -50.12 9.41
N GLY A 702 1.17 -49.08 9.91
CA GLY A 702 1.37 -48.54 11.26
C GLY A 702 2.53 -47.55 11.42
N VAL A 703 3.23 -47.19 10.34
CA VAL A 703 4.32 -46.19 10.36
C VAL A 703 3.87 -44.93 9.63
N LYS A 704 4.10 -43.77 10.25
CA LYS A 704 3.78 -42.45 9.68
C LYS A 704 4.78 -42.11 8.56
N VAL A 705 4.30 -42.02 7.33
CA VAL A 705 5.11 -41.69 6.15
C VAL A 705 4.63 -40.35 5.59
N LYS A 706 5.59 -39.46 5.30
CA LYS A 706 5.30 -38.17 4.65
C LYS A 706 5.16 -38.40 3.15
N VAL A 707 4.03 -38.03 2.59
CA VAL A 707 3.70 -38.23 1.17
C VAL A 707 3.22 -36.92 0.57
N LEU A 708 3.47 -36.72 -0.72
CA LEU A 708 2.92 -35.59 -1.47
C LEU A 708 1.52 -35.97 -1.95
N ASP A 709 0.52 -35.14 -1.66
CA ASP A 709 -0.87 -35.42 -2.01
C ASP A 709 -1.61 -34.15 -2.47
N LYS A 710 -2.74 -34.33 -3.15
CA LYS A 710 -3.50 -33.26 -3.81
C LYS A 710 -4.71 -32.84 -2.99
N PHE A 711 -4.77 -31.55 -2.65
CA PHE A 711 -5.87 -30.93 -1.91
C PHE A 711 -6.59 -29.93 -2.80
N ARG A 712 -7.91 -29.78 -2.63
CA ARG A 712 -8.69 -28.83 -3.46
C ARG A 712 -8.21 -27.40 -3.25
N ALA A 713 -8.21 -26.61 -4.32
CA ALA A 713 -7.98 -25.17 -4.29
C ALA A 713 -9.30 -24.43 -4.56
N TYR A 714 -9.51 -23.32 -3.87
CA TYR A 714 -10.67 -22.44 -3.95
C TYR A 714 -10.21 -21.00 -4.22
N LYS A 715 -11.14 -20.11 -4.53
CA LYS A 715 -10.83 -18.71 -4.88
C LYS A 715 -10.97 -17.76 -3.69
N SER A 716 -11.74 -18.15 -2.66
CA SER A 716 -11.91 -17.44 -1.37
C SER A 716 -12.28 -18.41 -0.23
N PHE A 717 -12.38 -17.90 1.00
CA PHE A 717 -12.79 -18.71 2.16
C PHE A 717 -14.29 -19.05 2.14
N GLU A 718 -15.13 -18.15 1.64
CA GLU A 718 -16.57 -18.34 1.45
C GLU A 718 -16.84 -19.44 0.41
N ASP A 719 -16.04 -19.48 -0.68
CA ASP A 719 -16.07 -20.56 -1.67
C ASP A 719 -15.70 -21.90 -1.02
N SER A 720 -14.71 -21.90 -0.11
CA SER A 720 -14.34 -23.11 0.62
C SER A 720 -15.45 -23.58 1.56
N ILE A 721 -16.17 -22.67 2.25
CA ILE A 721 -17.30 -22.98 3.14
C ILE A 721 -18.45 -23.61 2.34
N SER A 722 -18.81 -23.01 1.21
CA SER A 722 -19.86 -23.52 0.33
C SER A 722 -19.49 -24.88 -0.27
N GLY A 723 -18.27 -25.01 -0.79
CA GLY A 723 -17.80 -26.28 -1.37
C GLY A 723 -17.71 -27.43 -0.36
N ARG A 724 -17.56 -27.13 0.94
CA ARG A 724 -17.59 -28.11 2.02
C ARG A 724 -19.01 -28.50 2.42
N ALA A 725 -19.97 -27.57 2.41
CA ALA A 725 -21.37 -27.90 2.61
C ALA A 725 -21.88 -28.84 1.49
N ASP A 726 -21.52 -28.57 0.24
CA ASP A 726 -21.84 -29.42 -0.91
C ASP A 726 -21.27 -30.84 -0.77
N PHE A 727 -20.08 -30.99 -0.18
CA PHE A 727 -19.51 -32.31 0.10
C PHE A 727 -20.43 -33.14 1.01
N PHE A 728 -21.02 -32.54 2.04
CA PHE A 728 -21.94 -33.25 2.93
C PHE A 728 -23.30 -33.53 2.29
N VAL A 729 -23.86 -32.56 1.56
CA VAL A 729 -25.16 -32.73 0.87
C VAL A 729 -25.09 -33.82 -0.20
N ASN A 730 -23.97 -33.95 -0.90
CA ASN A 730 -23.84 -34.91 -2.01
C ASN A 730 -23.34 -36.30 -1.58
N ASN A 731 -22.80 -36.44 -0.37
CA ASN A 731 -22.24 -37.70 0.10
C ASN A 731 -23.23 -38.45 1.00
N LYS A 732 -23.84 -39.52 0.45
CA LYS A 732 -24.84 -40.36 1.12
C LYS A 732 -24.44 -40.84 2.52
N ARG A 733 -23.12 -40.98 2.78
CA ARG A 733 -22.59 -41.35 4.09
C ARG A 733 -23.08 -40.43 5.23
N TYR A 734 -23.29 -39.14 4.94
CA TYR A 734 -23.63 -38.12 5.93
C TYR A 734 -25.10 -37.68 5.90
N HIS A 735 -25.92 -38.21 4.98
CA HIS A 735 -27.32 -37.79 4.81
C HIS A 735 -28.15 -37.91 6.10
N SER A 736 -27.95 -38.96 6.89
CA SER A 736 -28.67 -39.15 8.15
C SER A 736 -28.36 -38.07 9.21
N LEU A 737 -27.31 -37.26 9.03
CA LEU A 737 -27.01 -36.15 9.94
C LEU A 737 -28.00 -35.00 9.77
N PHE A 738 -28.53 -34.80 8.56
CA PHE A 738 -29.48 -33.73 8.25
C PHE A 738 -30.87 -33.93 8.86
N GLU A 739 -31.14 -35.09 9.47
CA GLU A 739 -32.37 -35.37 10.22
C GLU A 739 -32.41 -34.62 11.57
N SER A 740 -31.30 -34.04 12.00
CA SER A 740 -31.18 -33.27 13.23
C SER A 740 -30.56 -31.91 12.97
N GLY A 741 -31.12 -30.83 13.55
CA GLY A 741 -30.47 -29.51 13.57
C GLY A 741 -29.48 -29.32 14.71
N ASP A 742 -29.38 -30.29 15.63
CA ASP A 742 -28.54 -30.20 16.82
C ASP A 742 -27.04 -30.34 16.48
N PRO A 743 -26.22 -29.29 16.70
CA PRO A 743 -24.79 -29.31 16.39
C PRO A 743 -24.02 -30.36 17.22
N VAL A 744 -24.43 -30.69 18.44
CA VAL A 744 -23.74 -31.70 19.25
C VAL A 744 -23.93 -33.10 18.65
N LYS A 745 -25.15 -33.41 18.20
CA LYS A 745 -25.45 -34.67 17.51
C LYS A 745 -24.73 -34.75 16.16
N TRP A 746 -24.61 -33.64 15.44
CA TRP A 746 -23.81 -33.56 14.22
C TRP A 746 -22.35 -33.91 14.47
N ALA A 747 -21.71 -33.33 15.49
CA ALA A 747 -20.31 -33.63 15.82
C ALA A 747 -20.09 -35.13 16.11
N GLN A 748 -20.95 -35.74 16.92
CA GLN A 748 -20.91 -37.17 17.25
C GLN A 748 -21.15 -38.04 16.01
N GLY A 749 -22.11 -37.64 15.17
CA GLY A 749 -22.42 -38.31 13.93
C GLY A 749 -21.28 -38.27 12.91
N LEU A 750 -20.58 -37.14 12.77
CA LEU A 750 -19.40 -37.02 11.92
C LEU A 750 -18.30 -38.00 12.33
N GLN A 751 -18.07 -38.17 13.63
CA GLN A 751 -17.11 -39.15 14.15
C GLN A 751 -17.56 -40.58 13.86
N ASN A 752 -18.82 -40.92 14.16
CA ASN A 752 -19.37 -42.27 13.94
C ASN A 752 -19.38 -42.68 12.47
N LYS A 753 -19.53 -41.72 11.56
CA LYS A 753 -19.50 -41.93 10.10
C LYS A 753 -18.07 -41.92 9.52
N GLY A 754 -17.04 -41.72 10.34
CA GLY A 754 -15.64 -41.78 9.94
C GLY A 754 -15.20 -40.58 9.10
N TYR A 755 -15.65 -39.36 9.44
CA TYR A 755 -15.15 -38.13 8.81
C TYR A 755 -13.67 -37.89 9.12
N ALA A 756 -13.24 -38.22 10.34
CA ALA A 756 -11.85 -38.15 10.78
C ALA A 756 -11.45 -39.44 11.49
N THR A 757 -10.16 -39.79 11.42
CA THR A 757 -9.59 -40.95 12.11
C THR A 757 -9.23 -40.68 13.58
N ASP A 758 -9.30 -39.41 14.01
CA ASP A 758 -9.07 -39.01 15.40
C ASP A 758 -10.24 -39.47 16.31
N PRO A 759 -10.00 -40.32 17.33
CA PRO A 759 -11.04 -40.81 18.22
C PRO A 759 -11.60 -39.75 19.18
N GLN A 760 -11.10 -38.52 19.16
CA GLN A 760 -11.59 -37.38 19.96
C GLN A 760 -12.20 -36.27 19.10
N TYR A 761 -12.44 -36.52 17.80
CA TYR A 761 -12.87 -35.49 16.86
C TYR A 761 -14.18 -34.78 17.27
N ALA A 762 -15.21 -35.54 17.65
CA ALA A 762 -16.49 -34.95 18.08
C ALA A 762 -16.31 -34.08 19.34
N ASN A 763 -15.54 -34.56 20.32
CA ASN A 763 -15.31 -33.86 21.58
C ASN A 763 -14.55 -32.53 21.35
N LYS A 764 -13.60 -32.50 20.42
CA LYS A 764 -12.86 -31.28 20.05
C LYS A 764 -13.79 -30.24 19.43
N LEU A 765 -14.67 -30.64 18.51
CA LEU A 765 -15.65 -29.73 17.92
C LEU A 765 -16.62 -29.19 18.98
N ILE A 766 -17.17 -30.06 19.82
CA ILE A 766 -18.08 -29.65 20.90
C ILE A 766 -17.39 -28.68 21.86
N SER A 767 -16.13 -28.93 22.21
CA SER A 767 -15.36 -28.03 23.06
C SER A 767 -15.15 -26.65 22.42
N ILE A 768 -14.90 -26.57 21.10
CA ILE A 768 -14.78 -25.30 20.39
C ILE A 768 -16.12 -24.56 20.39
N MET A 769 -17.23 -25.25 20.12
CA MET A 769 -18.56 -24.65 20.13
C MET A 769 -18.93 -24.10 21.51
N LYS A 770 -18.64 -24.85 22.59
CA LYS A 770 -18.86 -24.40 23.98
C LYS A 770 -17.99 -23.20 24.36
N ALA A 771 -16.71 -23.23 23.98
CA ALA A 771 -15.78 -22.15 24.29
C ALA A 771 -16.17 -20.80 23.65
N ASN A 772 -16.94 -20.83 22.55
CA ASN A 772 -17.48 -19.63 21.90
C ASN A 772 -18.94 -19.33 22.25
N GLY A 773 -19.53 -20.08 23.20
CA GLY A 773 -20.91 -19.88 23.66
C GLY A 773 -21.99 -20.25 22.65
N TRP A 774 -21.67 -21.04 21.62
CA TRP A 774 -22.62 -21.42 20.56
C TRP A 774 -23.53 -22.58 20.95
N VAL A 775 -23.09 -23.40 21.92
CA VAL A 775 -23.88 -24.51 22.47
C VAL A 775 -23.74 -24.53 24.00
N LYS A 776 -24.74 -25.05 24.70
CA LYS A 776 -24.79 -25.10 26.17
C LYS A 776 -24.01 -26.29 26.77
#